data_AF-E6VC26-F1
#
_entry.id   AF-E6VC26-F1
#
_cell.length_a   1.000
_cell.length_b   1.000
_cell.length_c   1.000
_cell.angle_alpha   90.00
_cell.angle_beta   90.00
_cell.angle_gamma   90.00
#
_symmetry.space_group_name_H-M   'P 1'
#
loop_
_entity.id
_entity.type
_entity.pdbx_description
1 polymer ?
#
loop_
_entity_poly.entity_id
_entity_poly.type
_entity_poly.pdbx_seq_one_letter_code
_entity_poly.pdbx_strand_id
1 'polypeptide(L)'
;MLTAQRDSLRLLRAILIASVVLPVALFSYAAWLSYRTNEANADRQIDKTRDIITEHALKIFESVQRSMAETAEIVRGMSDEDIRAAEPALHERLKRLAGGSEQIKSMWIFDSTGRPLVNTMQFPSPRPDLSDRDYFRAHRDQDIGLYVGRVLQPRPPFDGAPFFSVSRRRNTPDGRFAGVIQTSVLPDYFEGFYAKVGRDDGSFASLVREDGAILARMPEIDGSDVAVKPEGIVGQAIREGRSEGRMTTVSSLDGIERRVAFRKLPDLPVYVFAGLETSAIRSMWLAQIGAYLLVGLPATAALIAIVLLAMRRTQKLYEEADRRLVAENALKQAQRLESLGRLTGGVAHDFNNLLMVVGGSVQKLRRRHSDLQDIRSFDMIDSAVAKGTALTRQLLSFSRRHNVAAQAVDLGDAVNKFADVLRQSVRSDIGIVIEPPDQPVVVTIDPNEFEIALLNLALNARDAMPDGGRITISIHTETLKNFGPRRLSGSYAILSFADTGVGIPDDIRERIFEPFFTTKPVDRGTGLGLSQIYGFVQQSSGAITVESELGRGTRFDLFLPLSSETPAREDSEAHVPVFNGEAPKTLLLVEDHPDVAAVAADYAAQCGFSVVPANCAEAAVEVLNRREDIDLVFSDIVMPGMSGLELARLIREHHPETPVVLASGYSDRSASALSEGFLLLQKPYTLENMRAALAQAQQQPATRPKS
;
A
#
# COMPACT_ATOMS: atom_id res chain seq x y z
N MET A 1 16.85 -4.92 -9.42
CA MET A 1 15.60 -4.12 -9.40
C MET A 1 14.97 -4.05 -8.00
N LEU A 2 14.78 -5.20 -7.32
CA LEU A 2 14.16 -5.27 -5.99
C LEU A 2 14.90 -4.49 -4.87
N THR A 3 16.24 -4.42 -4.91
CA THR A 3 17.05 -3.62 -3.98
C THR A 3 16.83 -2.12 -4.17
N ALA A 4 16.95 -1.62 -5.40
CA ALA A 4 16.70 -0.21 -5.73
C ALA A 4 15.25 0.24 -5.40
N GLN A 5 14.26 -0.65 -5.54
CA GLN A 5 12.88 -0.40 -5.13
C GLN A 5 12.72 -0.33 -3.61
N ARG A 6 13.38 -1.21 -2.85
CA ARG A 6 13.35 -1.16 -1.39
C ARG A 6 14.02 0.10 -0.87
N ASP A 7 15.13 0.51 -1.48
CA ASP A 7 15.88 1.69 -1.04
C ASP A 7 15.14 2.99 -1.34
N SER A 8 14.49 3.11 -2.49
CA SER A 8 13.66 4.28 -2.82
C SER A 8 12.44 4.43 -1.89
N LEU A 9 11.76 3.32 -1.56
CA LEU A 9 10.64 3.32 -0.62
C LEU A 9 11.08 3.59 0.82
N ARG A 10 12.27 3.10 1.24
CA ARG A 10 12.85 3.42 2.55
C ARG A 10 13.18 4.91 2.66
N LEU A 11 13.75 5.50 1.61
CA LEU A 11 14.05 6.92 1.55
C LEU A 11 12.77 7.77 1.63
N LEU A 12 11.72 7.42 0.87
CA LEU A 12 10.42 8.11 0.95
C LEU A 12 9.78 8.01 2.34
N ARG A 13 9.89 6.86 3.01
CA ARG A 13 9.43 6.71 4.40
C ARG A 13 10.24 7.57 5.38
N ALA A 14 11.56 7.64 5.20
CA ALA A 14 12.41 8.50 6.01
C ALA A 14 12.04 9.99 5.80
N ILE A 15 11.80 10.40 4.54
CA ILE A 15 11.31 11.75 4.21
C ILE A 15 9.93 12.00 4.82
N LEU A 16 9.03 11.03 4.83
CA LEU A 16 7.71 11.15 5.46
C LEU A 16 7.84 11.38 6.97
N ILE A 17 8.72 10.65 7.65
CA ILE A 17 8.99 10.85 9.08
C ILE A 17 9.60 12.25 9.29
N ALA A 18 10.60 12.62 8.48
CA ALA A 18 11.24 13.93 8.55
C ALA A 18 10.25 15.08 8.29
N SER A 19 9.27 14.89 7.39
CA SER A 19 8.21 15.87 7.08
C SER A 19 7.28 16.17 8.26
N VAL A 20 7.31 15.35 9.31
CA VAL A 20 6.56 15.58 10.55
C VAL A 20 7.50 16.04 11.66
N VAL A 21 8.61 15.32 11.86
CA VAL A 21 9.53 15.56 12.97
C VAL A 21 10.18 16.95 12.86
N LEU A 22 10.63 17.36 11.67
CA LEU A 22 11.32 18.63 11.50
C LEU A 22 10.38 19.83 11.75
N PRO A 23 9.17 19.91 11.14
CA PRO A 23 8.23 20.98 11.46
C PRO A 23 7.82 21.02 12.93
N VAL A 24 7.61 19.87 13.57
CA VAL A 24 7.29 19.82 15.01
C VAL A 24 8.45 20.36 15.84
N ALA A 25 9.69 19.94 15.57
CA ALA A 25 10.87 20.43 16.30
C ALA A 25 11.07 21.94 16.12
N LEU A 26 10.95 22.44 14.88
CA LEU A 26 11.05 23.88 14.59
C LEU A 26 9.93 24.67 15.27
N PHE A 27 8.70 24.17 15.24
CA PHE A 27 7.57 24.78 15.90
C PHE A 27 7.75 24.82 17.42
N SER A 28 8.18 23.71 18.04
CA SER A 28 8.46 23.67 19.48
C SER A 28 9.55 24.66 19.88
N TYR A 29 10.63 24.77 19.10
CA TYR A 29 11.68 25.74 19.33
C TYR A 29 11.19 27.18 19.17
N ALA A 30 10.46 27.48 18.09
CA ALA A 30 9.88 28.79 17.85
C ALA A 30 8.88 29.18 18.94
N ALA A 31 8.06 28.24 19.42
CA ALA A 31 7.11 28.47 20.50
C ALA A 31 7.80 28.79 21.82
N TRP A 32 8.88 28.06 22.15
CA TRP A 32 9.71 28.32 23.33
C TRP A 32 10.42 29.68 23.24
N LEU A 33 10.99 30.02 22.08
CA LEU A 33 11.64 31.30 21.85
C LEU A 33 10.65 32.48 21.93
N SER A 34 9.47 32.31 21.34
CA SER A 34 8.37 33.28 21.44
C SER A 34 7.91 33.46 22.89
N TYR A 35 7.78 32.38 23.65
CA TYR A 35 7.43 32.45 25.08
C TYR A 35 8.44 33.29 25.86
N ARG A 36 9.75 33.00 25.71
CA ARG A 36 10.84 33.75 26.36
C ARG A 36 10.85 35.22 25.95
N THR A 37 10.64 35.50 24.66
CA THR A 37 10.62 36.86 24.13
C THR A 37 9.43 37.64 24.66
N ASN A 38 8.26 36.99 24.75
CA ASN A 38 7.04 37.60 25.27
C ASN A 38 7.15 37.93 26.77
N GLU A 39 7.70 37.03 27.58
CA GLU A 39 8.02 37.33 28.99
C GLU A 39 8.99 38.52 29.12
N ALA A 40 10.07 38.55 28.34
CA ALA A 40 11.04 39.64 28.38
C ALA A 40 10.47 40.99 27.90
N ASN A 41 9.52 40.96 26.96
CA ASN A 41 8.80 42.16 26.51
C ASN A 41 7.87 42.68 27.59
N ALA A 42 7.10 41.78 28.23
CA ALA A 42 6.24 42.14 29.35
C ALA A 42 7.05 42.76 30.50
N ASP A 43 8.20 42.17 30.85
CA ASP A 43 9.09 42.72 31.90
C ASP A 43 9.55 44.15 31.57
N ARG A 44 10.01 44.38 30.34
CA ARG A 44 10.45 45.73 29.90
C ARG A 44 9.31 46.75 29.93
N GLN A 45 8.11 46.33 29.56
CA GLN A 45 6.92 47.18 29.59
C GLN A 45 6.52 47.52 31.02
N ILE A 46 6.50 46.53 31.92
CA ILE A 46 6.22 46.72 33.35
C ILE A 46 7.24 47.70 33.97
N ASP A 47 8.52 47.53 33.68
CA ASP A 47 9.58 48.44 34.17
C ASP A 47 9.38 49.87 33.68
N LYS A 48 9.12 50.03 32.37
CA LYS A 48 8.89 51.33 31.77
C LYS A 48 7.68 52.03 32.38
N THR A 49 6.58 51.29 32.56
CA THR A 49 5.39 51.81 33.22
C THR A 49 5.71 52.21 34.65
N ARG A 50 6.35 51.34 35.44
CA ARG A 50 6.81 51.64 36.82
C ARG A 50 7.63 52.92 36.86
N ASP A 51 8.60 53.10 35.98
CA ASP A 51 9.45 54.30 35.97
C ASP A 51 8.65 55.57 35.69
N ILE A 52 7.75 55.54 34.71
CA ILE A 52 6.86 56.67 34.39
C ILE A 52 5.99 57.04 35.59
N ILE A 53 5.36 56.06 36.22
CA ILE A 53 4.47 56.32 37.37
C ILE A 53 5.24 56.71 38.63
N THR A 54 6.49 56.23 38.79
CA THR A 54 7.40 56.65 39.88
C THR A 54 7.75 58.12 39.74
N GLU A 55 8.20 58.55 38.56
CA GLU A 55 8.53 59.95 38.26
C GLU A 55 7.32 60.87 38.43
N HIS A 56 6.14 60.43 37.99
CA HIS A 56 4.90 61.17 38.18
C HIS A 56 4.56 61.34 39.67
N ALA A 57 4.62 60.26 40.46
CA ALA A 57 4.35 60.31 41.89
C ALA A 57 5.34 61.22 42.63
N LEU A 58 6.64 61.15 42.29
CA LEU A 58 7.66 62.01 42.88
C LEU A 58 7.36 63.49 42.66
N LYS A 59 7.07 63.89 41.41
CA LYS A 59 6.74 65.28 41.08
C LYS A 59 5.51 65.78 41.82
N ILE A 60 4.50 64.93 42.02
CA ILE A 60 3.32 65.28 42.82
C ILE A 60 3.71 65.50 44.28
N PHE A 61 4.43 64.56 44.89
CA PHE A 61 4.84 64.71 46.29
C PHE A 61 5.75 65.92 46.49
N GLU A 62 6.69 66.19 45.58
CA GLU A 62 7.52 67.40 45.60
C GLU A 62 6.68 68.68 45.51
N SER A 63 5.67 68.72 44.62
CA SER A 63 4.75 69.84 44.50
C SER A 63 3.95 70.06 45.78
N VAL A 64 3.41 68.99 46.38
CA VAL A 64 2.67 69.05 47.65
C VAL A 64 3.57 69.52 48.79
N GLN A 65 4.78 68.99 48.89
CA GLN A 65 5.77 69.40 49.90
C GLN A 65 6.15 70.87 49.76
N ARG A 66 6.31 71.38 48.53
CA ARG A 66 6.60 72.80 48.27
C ARG A 66 5.47 73.69 48.76
N SER A 67 4.22 73.37 48.42
CA SER A 67 3.05 74.14 48.87
C SER A 67 2.90 74.12 50.41
N MET A 68 3.22 72.99 51.05
CA MET A 68 3.24 72.89 52.51
C MET A 68 4.37 73.67 53.16
N ALA A 69 5.58 73.66 52.57
CA ALA A 69 6.71 74.44 53.05
C ALA A 69 6.40 75.94 52.96
N GLU A 70 5.80 76.41 51.87
CA GLU A 70 5.34 77.79 51.75
C GLU A 70 4.27 78.13 52.80
N THR A 71 3.31 77.23 53.04
CA THR A 71 2.31 77.40 54.10
C THR A 71 2.95 77.52 55.48
N ALA A 72 3.95 76.69 55.77
CA ALA A 72 4.68 76.73 57.03
C ALA A 72 5.45 78.04 57.22
N GLU A 73 6.07 78.56 56.16
CA GLU A 73 6.75 79.85 56.17
C GLU A 73 5.78 81.02 56.37
N ILE A 74 4.59 80.98 55.77
CA ILE A 74 3.55 82.01 55.90
C ILE A 74 3.12 82.19 57.36
N VAL A 75 2.95 81.08 58.09
CA VAL A 75 2.47 81.11 59.48
C VAL A 75 3.59 80.99 60.52
N ARG A 76 4.85 81.08 60.09
CA ARG A 76 6.00 80.92 60.98
C ARG A 76 5.99 82.03 62.04
N GLY A 77 6.01 81.63 63.31
CA GLY A 77 6.03 82.55 64.45
C GLY A 77 4.68 83.17 64.81
N MET A 78 3.61 82.89 64.07
CA MET A 78 2.26 83.34 64.41
C MET A 78 1.66 82.48 65.53
N SER A 79 1.01 83.11 66.50
CA SER A 79 0.20 82.40 67.49
C SER A 79 -1.12 81.91 66.88
N ASP A 80 -1.82 81.00 67.57
CA ASP A 80 -3.12 80.52 67.12
C ASP A 80 -4.20 81.63 67.09
N GLU A 81 -4.01 82.70 67.85
CA GLU A 81 -4.87 83.89 67.83
C GLU A 81 -4.55 84.78 66.62
N ASP A 82 -3.26 84.98 66.30
CA ASP A 82 -2.83 85.72 65.11
C ASP A 82 -3.31 85.04 63.82
N ILE A 83 -3.22 83.70 63.76
CA ILE A 83 -3.70 82.91 62.61
C ILE A 83 -5.22 83.05 62.46
N ARG A 84 -5.97 83.04 63.57
CA ARG A 84 -7.44 83.24 63.55
C ARG A 84 -7.81 84.66 63.15
N ALA A 85 -7.09 85.68 63.63
CA ALA A 85 -7.31 87.06 63.24
C ALA A 85 -7.03 87.29 61.74
N ALA A 86 -6.04 86.58 61.18
CA ALA A 86 -5.67 86.63 59.77
C ALA A 86 -6.43 85.64 58.87
N GLU A 87 -7.44 84.93 59.39
CA GLU A 87 -8.15 83.86 58.68
C GLU A 87 -8.66 84.24 57.28
N PRO A 88 -9.32 85.41 57.05
CA PRO A 88 -9.81 85.77 55.72
C PRO A 88 -8.69 85.89 54.68
N ALA A 89 -7.56 86.48 55.06
CA ALA A 89 -6.40 86.66 54.19
C ALA A 89 -5.66 85.34 53.95
N LEU A 90 -5.54 84.51 54.99
CA LEU A 90 -4.91 83.19 54.90
C LEU A 90 -5.77 82.22 54.07
N HIS A 91 -7.09 82.23 54.21
CA HIS A 91 -8.00 81.43 53.40
C HIS A 91 -7.79 81.68 51.90
N GLU A 92 -7.84 82.95 51.46
CA GLU A 92 -7.63 83.31 50.05
C GLU A 92 -6.20 83.05 49.56
N ARG A 93 -5.20 83.19 50.43
CA ARG A 93 -3.81 82.86 50.07
C ARG A 93 -3.61 81.36 49.88
N LEU A 94 -4.08 80.53 50.82
CA LEU A 94 -4.01 79.08 50.71
C LEU A 94 -4.85 78.55 49.56
N LYS A 95 -6.02 79.15 49.28
CA LYS A 95 -6.88 78.79 48.15
C LYS A 95 -6.17 79.05 46.81
N ARG A 96 -5.40 80.14 46.68
CA ARG A 96 -4.55 80.39 45.51
C ARG A 96 -3.40 79.38 45.39
N LEU A 97 -2.78 78.99 46.51
CA LEU A 97 -1.72 77.97 46.51
C LEU A 97 -2.25 76.58 46.13
N ALA A 98 -3.44 76.21 46.63
CA ALA A 98 -4.09 74.96 46.27
C ALA A 98 -4.60 74.96 44.82
N GLY A 99 -5.20 76.07 44.37
CA GLY A 99 -5.79 76.21 43.03
C GLY A 99 -4.81 76.12 41.87
N GLY A 100 -3.50 76.24 42.13
CA GLY A 100 -2.45 76.02 41.13
C GLY A 100 -2.14 74.53 40.83
N SER A 101 -2.83 73.60 41.47
CA SER A 101 -2.49 72.17 41.46
C SER A 101 -3.73 71.29 41.51
N GLU A 102 -4.03 70.59 40.41
CA GLU A 102 -5.19 69.67 40.30
C GLU A 102 -5.15 68.50 41.29
N GLN A 103 -3.95 68.09 41.73
CA GLN A 103 -3.74 67.00 42.67
C GLN A 103 -4.07 67.36 44.13
N ILE A 104 -4.16 68.65 44.48
CA ILE A 104 -4.41 69.13 45.85
C ILE A 104 -5.91 69.38 45.99
N LYS A 105 -6.57 68.57 46.83
CA LYS A 105 -7.98 68.79 47.20
C LYS A 105 -8.14 70.02 48.08
N SER A 106 -7.29 70.13 49.11
CA SER A 106 -7.39 71.19 50.11
C SER A 106 -6.14 71.32 50.97
N MET A 107 -5.96 72.48 51.60
CA MET A 107 -4.88 72.76 52.55
C MET A 107 -5.47 73.23 53.88
N TRP A 108 -4.83 72.83 54.98
CA TRP A 108 -5.33 72.96 56.34
C TRP A 108 -4.23 73.33 57.31
N ILE A 109 -4.56 74.17 58.28
CA ILE A 109 -3.73 74.52 59.43
C ILE A 109 -4.53 74.21 60.68
N PHE A 110 -3.98 73.39 61.56
CA PHE A 110 -4.59 72.95 62.81
C PHE A 110 -3.88 73.55 64.03
N ASP A 111 -4.65 73.75 65.10
CA ASP A 111 -4.11 74.05 66.43
C ASP A 111 -3.58 72.80 67.14
N SER A 112 -3.04 72.99 68.35
CA SER A 112 -2.46 71.91 69.16
C SER A 112 -3.52 70.92 69.70
N THR A 113 -4.81 71.23 69.54
CA THR A 113 -5.94 70.39 69.98
C THR A 113 -6.60 69.63 68.84
N GLY A 114 -6.16 69.83 67.59
CA GLY A 114 -6.70 69.16 66.42
C GLY A 114 -7.91 69.85 65.82
N ARG A 115 -8.13 71.14 66.12
CA ARG A 115 -9.18 71.94 65.50
C ARG A 115 -8.62 72.79 64.36
N PRO A 116 -9.33 72.92 63.22
CA PRO A 116 -8.93 73.79 62.12
C PRO A 116 -8.84 75.26 62.55
N LEU A 117 -7.71 75.90 62.25
CA LEU A 117 -7.50 77.34 62.34
C LEU A 117 -7.84 78.03 61.01
N VAL A 118 -7.37 77.46 59.90
CA VAL A 118 -7.64 77.92 58.53
C VAL A 118 -7.70 76.71 57.60
N ASN A 119 -8.59 76.73 56.62
CA ASN A 119 -8.66 75.71 55.56
C ASN A 119 -9.06 76.36 54.23
N THR A 120 -8.85 75.65 53.10
CA THR A 120 -9.22 76.16 51.75
C THR A 120 -10.63 75.80 51.30
N MET A 121 -11.37 74.98 52.05
CA MET A 121 -12.68 74.44 51.65
C MET A 121 -13.83 75.38 52.02
N GLN A 122 -13.81 75.96 53.22
CA GLN A 122 -14.90 76.75 53.77
C GLN A 122 -14.39 77.90 54.63
N PHE A 123 -15.02 79.05 54.49
CA PHE A 123 -14.78 80.26 55.28
C PHE A 123 -16.12 80.82 55.83
N PRO A 124 -16.20 81.21 57.11
CA PRO A 124 -15.24 80.93 58.18
C PRO A 124 -15.06 79.43 58.43
N SER A 125 -13.90 79.02 58.93
CA SER A 125 -13.51 77.65 59.17
C SER A 125 -14.34 77.05 60.29
N PRO A 126 -15.16 76.01 60.02
CA PRO A 126 -15.76 75.21 61.07
C PRO A 126 -14.68 74.57 61.93
N ARG A 127 -15.00 74.29 63.20
CA ARG A 127 -14.05 73.76 64.19
C ARG A 127 -14.44 72.39 64.74
N PRO A 128 -14.62 71.36 63.90
CA PRO A 128 -14.77 70.00 64.39
C PRO A 128 -13.47 69.54 65.07
N ASP A 129 -13.60 68.60 66.00
CA ASP A 129 -12.45 67.89 66.55
C ASP A 129 -11.97 66.84 65.54
N LEU A 130 -10.73 66.98 65.07
CA LEU A 130 -10.06 66.07 64.14
C LEU A 130 -8.76 65.51 64.73
N SER A 131 -8.60 65.57 66.06
CA SER A 131 -7.43 65.06 66.77
C SER A 131 -7.26 63.53 66.67
N ASP A 132 -8.33 62.80 66.30
CA ASP A 132 -8.33 61.36 66.09
C ASP A 132 -7.69 60.93 64.77
N ARG A 133 -7.51 61.87 63.82
CA ARG A 133 -6.96 61.58 62.50
C ARG A 133 -5.49 61.16 62.59
N ASP A 134 -5.08 60.25 61.72
CA ASP A 134 -3.73 59.66 61.73
C ASP A 134 -2.64 60.71 61.51
N TYR A 135 -2.85 61.64 60.58
CA TYR A 135 -1.94 62.76 60.33
C TYR A 135 -1.78 63.71 61.52
N PHE A 136 -2.76 63.78 62.42
CA PHE A 136 -2.64 64.61 63.61
C PHE A 136 -1.89 63.86 64.71
N ARG A 137 -2.32 62.63 65.01
CA ARG A 137 -1.69 61.77 66.02
C ARG A 137 -0.22 61.51 65.75
N ALA A 138 0.17 61.36 64.48
CA ALA A 138 1.54 61.09 64.07
C ALA A 138 2.52 62.23 64.46
N HIS A 139 2.07 63.48 64.49
CA HIS A 139 2.91 64.66 64.80
C HIS A 139 2.82 65.15 66.24
N ARG A 140 1.79 64.74 66.99
CA ARG A 140 1.52 65.23 68.35
C ARG A 140 2.68 64.94 69.30
N ASP A 141 3.15 63.70 69.30
CA ASP A 141 4.09 63.20 70.30
C ASP A 141 5.56 63.33 69.86
N GLN A 142 5.82 63.42 68.55
CA GLN A 142 7.17 63.50 67.97
C GLN A 142 7.19 64.30 66.66
N ASP A 143 8.34 64.89 66.33
CA ASP A 143 8.57 65.51 65.01
C ASP A 143 9.13 64.47 64.05
N ILE A 144 8.27 63.89 63.22
CA ILE A 144 8.61 62.84 62.24
C ILE A 144 8.89 63.41 60.85
N GLY A 145 8.98 64.74 60.72
CA GLY A 145 9.10 65.40 59.42
C GLY A 145 7.83 65.30 58.60
N LEU A 146 7.89 64.63 57.45
CA LEU A 146 6.75 64.46 56.56
C LEU A 146 6.01 63.15 56.87
N TYR A 147 4.69 63.23 57.02
CA TYR A 147 3.83 62.07 57.19
C TYR A 147 2.81 61.97 56.06
N VAL A 148 2.79 60.81 55.40
CA VAL A 148 1.76 60.43 54.41
C VAL A 148 0.73 59.57 55.12
N GLY A 149 -0.50 60.05 55.23
CA GLY A 149 -1.63 59.39 55.88
C GLY A 149 -2.35 58.39 54.99
N ARG A 150 -3.30 57.65 55.58
CA ARG A 150 -4.15 56.69 54.84
C ARG A 150 -5.19 57.44 54.01
N VAL A 151 -5.87 56.73 53.10
CA VAL A 151 -7.06 57.28 52.45
C VAL A 151 -8.15 57.44 53.52
N LEU A 152 -8.74 58.63 53.56
CA LEU A 152 -9.72 59.05 54.55
C LEU A 152 -10.98 59.52 53.82
N GLN A 153 -12.12 59.19 54.42
CA GLN A 153 -13.39 59.80 54.04
C GLN A 153 -13.51 61.19 54.69
N PRO A 154 -14.05 62.19 53.94
CA PRO A 154 -14.49 63.46 54.52
C PRO A 154 -15.52 63.21 55.63
N ARG A 155 -15.59 64.14 56.59
CA ARG A 155 -16.56 64.08 57.69
C ARG A 155 -17.29 65.42 57.76
N PRO A 156 -18.60 65.43 58.10
CA PRO A 156 -19.35 66.66 58.28
C PRO A 156 -18.63 67.66 59.21
N PRO A 157 -18.68 68.96 58.92
CA PRO A 157 -19.44 69.63 57.86
C PRO A 157 -18.77 69.62 56.47
N PHE A 158 -17.68 68.86 56.28
CA PHE A 158 -16.92 68.82 55.04
C PHE A 158 -17.24 67.57 54.20
N ASP A 159 -17.56 67.79 52.92
CA ASP A 159 -17.90 66.73 51.95
C ASP A 159 -16.83 66.56 50.85
N GLY A 160 -17.11 65.68 49.87
CA GLY A 160 -16.33 65.49 48.65
C GLY A 160 -15.69 64.11 48.51
N ALA A 161 -14.73 63.98 47.60
CA ALA A 161 -14.06 62.71 47.32
C ALA A 161 -13.15 62.22 48.47
N PRO A 162 -12.87 60.91 48.58
CA PRO A 162 -11.82 60.38 49.44
C PRO A 162 -10.48 61.09 49.19
N PHE A 163 -9.66 61.19 50.23
CA PHE A 163 -8.34 61.83 50.11
C PHE A 163 -7.35 61.16 51.06
N PHE A 164 -6.08 61.11 50.69
CA PHE A 164 -5.04 60.86 51.67
C PHE A 164 -4.36 62.17 52.06
N SER A 165 -3.77 62.20 53.24
CA SER A 165 -3.16 63.41 53.79
C SER A 165 -1.64 63.38 53.62
N VAL A 166 -1.04 64.51 53.31
CA VAL A 166 0.39 64.76 53.48
C VAL A 166 0.50 65.86 54.51
N SER A 167 1.25 65.62 55.58
CA SER A 167 1.23 66.50 56.76
C SER A 167 2.61 66.68 57.36
N ARG A 168 2.81 67.82 58.02
CA ARG A 168 3.99 68.13 58.80
C ARG A 168 3.62 68.80 60.11
N ARG A 169 4.46 68.62 61.11
CA ARG A 169 4.33 69.29 62.40
C ARG A 169 4.51 70.81 62.27
N ARG A 170 3.64 71.59 62.93
CA ARG A 170 3.82 73.01 63.17
C ARG A 170 4.36 73.17 64.59
N ASN A 171 5.51 73.83 64.70
CA ASN A 171 6.16 74.08 65.98
C ASN A 171 6.02 75.54 66.38
N THR A 172 5.93 75.80 67.68
CA THR A 172 6.13 77.13 68.25
C THR A 172 7.61 77.52 68.13
N PRO A 173 7.98 78.81 68.30
CA PRO A 173 9.39 79.25 68.23
C PRO A 173 10.33 78.54 69.23
N ASP A 174 9.79 78.06 70.35
CA ASP A 174 10.49 77.27 71.38
C ASP A 174 10.46 75.74 71.11
N GLY A 175 10.00 75.31 69.93
CA GLY A 175 10.02 73.91 69.49
C GLY A 175 8.90 73.01 70.01
N ARG A 176 7.94 73.55 70.79
CA ARG A 176 6.78 72.79 71.26
C ARG A 176 5.77 72.56 70.13
N PHE A 177 4.94 71.52 70.28
CA PHE A 177 3.88 71.22 69.34
C PHE A 177 2.82 72.33 69.32
N ALA A 178 2.73 73.05 68.20
CA ALA A 178 1.71 74.08 67.99
C ALA A 178 0.50 73.54 67.21
N GLY A 179 0.68 72.47 66.44
CA GLY A 179 -0.37 71.86 65.64
C GLY A 179 0.18 71.21 64.37
N VAL A 180 -0.65 71.12 63.33
CA VAL A 180 -0.30 70.41 62.08
C VAL A 180 -0.65 71.26 60.87
N ILE A 181 0.23 71.24 59.87
CA ILE A 181 -0.08 71.71 58.52
C ILE A 181 -0.31 70.48 57.66
N GLN A 182 -1.45 70.43 56.97
CA GLN A 182 -1.86 69.26 56.21
C GLN A 182 -2.41 69.67 54.85
N THR A 183 -2.03 68.90 53.84
CA THR A 183 -2.55 68.98 52.48
C THR A 183 -3.28 67.68 52.16
N SER A 184 -4.47 67.79 51.60
CA SER A 184 -5.30 66.67 51.15
C SER A 184 -5.00 66.41 49.67
N VAL A 185 -4.64 65.19 49.32
CA VAL A 185 -4.29 64.76 47.96
C VAL A 185 -5.34 63.76 47.46
N LEU A 186 -5.74 63.88 46.19
CA LEU A 186 -6.77 63.03 45.57
C LEU A 186 -6.17 61.72 45.01
N PRO A 187 -6.63 60.53 45.46
CA PRO A 187 -6.32 59.25 44.83
C PRO A 187 -6.68 59.22 43.34
N ASP A 188 -7.87 59.70 42.99
CA ASP A 188 -8.43 59.68 41.63
C ASP A 188 -7.52 60.35 40.59
N TYR A 189 -6.71 61.33 41.01
CA TYR A 189 -5.73 61.97 40.14
C TYR A 189 -4.64 60.99 39.70
N PHE A 190 -4.12 60.18 40.62
CA PHE A 190 -3.16 59.12 40.32
C PHE A 190 -3.80 58.03 39.48
N GLU A 191 -5.01 57.61 39.84
CA GLU A 191 -5.75 56.53 39.17
C GLU A 191 -6.05 56.89 37.72
N GLY A 192 -6.53 58.12 37.48
CA GLY A 192 -6.74 58.66 36.14
C GLY A 192 -5.46 58.78 35.32
N PHE A 193 -4.31 59.08 35.94
CA PHE A 193 -3.01 59.04 35.25
C PHE A 193 -2.59 57.60 34.93
N TYR A 194 -2.72 56.69 35.88
CA TYR A 194 -2.38 55.28 35.72
C TYR A 194 -3.20 54.62 34.61
N ALA A 195 -4.49 54.90 34.52
CA ALA A 195 -5.35 54.44 33.44
C ALA A 195 -4.90 54.95 32.05
N LYS A 196 -4.29 56.14 31.97
CA LYS A 196 -3.76 56.69 30.70
C LYS A 196 -2.43 56.04 30.28
N VAL A 197 -1.61 55.63 31.24
CA VAL A 197 -0.30 54.99 31.02
C VAL A 197 -0.46 53.49 30.75
N GLY A 198 -1.26 52.79 31.56
CA GLY A 198 -1.55 51.36 31.44
C GLY A 198 -2.68 51.09 30.44
N ARG A 199 -2.39 51.24 29.14
CA ARG A 199 -3.38 51.07 28.06
C ARG A 199 -3.62 49.61 27.67
N ASP A 200 -2.76 48.71 28.11
CA ASP A 200 -2.83 47.30 27.75
C ASP A 200 -3.77 46.56 28.70
N ASP A 201 -4.51 45.59 28.17
CA ASP A 201 -5.42 44.77 28.96
C ASP A 201 -4.69 44.08 30.11
N GLY A 202 -5.28 44.11 31.30
CA GLY A 202 -4.66 43.58 32.51
C GLY A 202 -3.53 44.44 33.09
N SER A 203 -3.40 45.70 32.65
CA SER A 203 -2.49 46.67 33.30
C SER A 203 -2.88 46.92 34.75
N PHE A 204 -1.87 46.97 35.60
CA PHE A 204 -2.00 47.23 37.03
C PHE A 204 -1.03 48.32 37.45
N ALA A 205 -1.49 49.25 38.28
CA ALA A 205 -0.63 50.21 38.96
C ALA A 205 -1.19 50.52 40.35
N SER A 206 -0.30 50.74 41.33
CA SER A 206 -0.72 51.11 42.68
C SER A 206 0.33 51.92 43.42
N LEU A 207 -0.15 52.81 44.27
CA LEU A 207 0.64 53.56 45.24
C LEU A 207 0.32 53.00 46.63
N VAL A 208 1.33 52.49 47.34
CA VAL A 208 1.15 51.75 48.61
C VAL A 208 2.09 52.30 49.65
N ARG A 209 1.61 52.58 50.86
CA ARG A 209 2.46 52.98 51.99
C ARG A 209 3.29 51.80 52.51
N GLU A 210 4.36 52.11 53.23
CA GLU A 210 5.22 51.13 53.90
C GLU A 210 4.50 50.26 54.95
N ASP A 211 3.35 50.71 55.47
CA ASP A 211 2.48 49.91 56.35
C ASP A 211 1.47 49.03 55.58
N GLY A 212 1.54 49.04 54.24
CA GLY A 212 0.66 48.29 53.34
C GLY A 212 -0.62 49.01 52.94
N ALA A 213 -0.92 50.20 53.47
CA ALA A 213 -2.13 50.93 53.10
C ALA A 213 -2.07 51.40 51.63
N ILE A 214 -3.14 51.14 50.87
CA ILE A 214 -3.22 51.56 49.47
C ILE A 214 -3.69 53.01 49.40
N LEU A 215 -2.91 53.86 48.71
CA LEU A 215 -3.20 55.28 48.51
C LEU A 215 -3.95 55.56 47.21
N ALA A 216 -3.62 54.81 46.16
CA ALA A 216 -4.24 54.87 44.84
C ALA A 216 -4.03 53.54 44.10
N ARG A 217 -4.98 53.10 43.29
CA ARG A 217 -4.87 51.84 42.53
C ARG A 217 -5.69 51.87 41.24
N MET A 218 -5.10 51.35 40.16
CA MET A 218 -5.79 51.00 38.92
C MET A 218 -5.56 49.50 38.60
N PRO A 219 -6.60 48.69 38.38
CA PRO A 219 -8.03 49.03 38.51
C PRO A 219 -8.43 49.31 39.97
N GLU A 220 -9.42 50.18 40.14
CA GLU A 220 -10.01 50.54 41.44
C GLU A 220 -10.64 49.31 42.12
N ILE A 221 -10.63 49.30 43.46
CA ILE A 221 -11.27 48.27 44.28
C ILE A 221 -12.18 48.96 45.29
N ASP A 222 -13.41 48.47 45.43
CA ASP A 222 -14.37 48.99 46.41
C ASP A 222 -13.88 48.81 47.84
N GLY A 223 -13.72 49.92 48.57
CA GLY A 223 -13.39 49.94 50.00
C GLY A 223 -12.32 50.97 50.35
N SER A 224 -12.57 51.78 51.39
CA SER A 224 -11.65 52.86 51.80
C SER A 224 -10.54 52.45 52.78
N ASP A 225 -10.46 51.16 53.18
CA ASP A 225 -9.45 50.65 54.12
C ASP A 225 -8.84 49.34 53.60
N VAL A 226 -8.46 49.37 52.31
CA VAL A 226 -7.83 48.22 51.65
C VAL A 226 -6.31 48.31 51.82
N ALA A 227 -5.73 47.29 52.43
CA ALA A 227 -4.29 47.19 52.65
C ALA A 227 -3.73 45.88 52.08
N VAL A 228 -2.47 45.93 51.64
CA VAL A 228 -1.71 44.74 51.28
C VAL A 228 -1.52 43.89 52.52
N LYS A 229 -1.90 42.61 52.45
CA LYS A 229 -1.71 41.67 53.56
C LYS A 229 -0.22 41.50 53.87
N PRO A 230 0.22 41.69 55.12
CA PRO A 230 1.63 41.56 55.48
C PRO A 230 2.20 40.17 55.13
N GLU A 231 1.40 39.12 55.23
CA GLU A 231 1.81 37.73 54.99
C GLU A 231 2.05 37.41 53.49
N GLY A 232 1.59 38.26 52.57
CA GLY A 232 1.77 38.08 51.13
C GLY A 232 3.18 38.45 50.66
N ILE A 233 3.55 38.00 49.45
CA ILE A 233 4.89 38.25 48.85
C ILE A 233 5.18 39.75 48.76
N VAL A 234 4.18 40.56 48.39
CA VAL A 234 4.29 42.03 48.34
C VAL A 234 4.53 42.61 49.74
N GLY A 235 3.76 42.18 50.74
CA GLY A 235 3.90 42.64 52.12
C GLY A 235 5.27 42.27 52.72
N GLN A 236 5.78 41.08 52.38
CA GLN A 236 7.12 40.66 52.78
C GLN A 236 8.21 41.52 52.15
N ALA A 237 8.11 41.84 50.85
CA ALA A 237 9.08 42.71 50.18
C ALA A 237 9.14 44.12 50.79
N ILE A 238 7.98 44.66 51.20
CA ILE A 238 7.89 45.94 51.92
C ILE A 238 8.54 45.84 53.30
N ARG A 239 8.22 44.80 54.09
CA ARG A 239 8.81 44.60 55.44
C ARG A 239 10.33 44.40 55.42
N GLU A 240 10.85 43.75 54.39
CA GLU A 240 12.29 43.56 54.20
C GLU A 240 13.01 44.86 53.77
N GLY A 241 12.27 45.95 53.53
CA GLY A 241 12.85 47.24 53.15
C GLY A 241 13.49 47.25 51.76
N ARG A 242 13.09 46.33 50.86
CA ARG A 242 13.62 46.27 49.49
C ARG A 242 13.26 47.56 48.76
N SER A 243 14.24 48.24 48.16
CA SER A 243 14.02 49.50 47.46
C SER A 243 13.41 49.31 46.07
N GLU A 244 13.67 48.18 45.41
CA GLU A 244 13.06 47.81 44.14
C GLU A 244 13.10 46.29 43.91
N GLY A 245 12.30 45.82 42.96
CA GLY A 245 12.32 44.42 42.54
C GLY A 245 11.20 44.04 41.59
N ARG A 246 11.20 42.77 41.17
CA ARG A 246 10.13 42.14 40.40
C ARG A 246 9.67 40.86 41.08
N MET A 247 8.40 40.55 40.93
CA MET A 247 7.83 39.29 41.41
C MET A 247 6.60 38.91 40.59
N THR A 248 6.26 37.62 40.62
CA THR A 248 4.94 37.14 40.25
C THR A 248 4.17 36.85 41.53
N THR A 249 2.98 37.41 41.69
CA THR A 249 2.18 37.27 42.91
C THR A 249 0.70 37.25 42.59
N VAL A 250 -0.06 36.50 43.39
CA VAL A 250 -1.51 36.59 43.41
C VAL A 250 -1.90 37.72 44.35
N SER A 251 -2.68 38.67 43.85
CA SER A 251 -3.15 39.79 44.65
C SER A 251 -4.17 39.30 45.69
N SER A 252 -3.93 39.62 46.96
CA SER A 252 -4.81 39.22 48.07
C SER A 252 -6.16 39.92 48.07
N LEU A 253 -6.37 40.87 47.15
CA LEU A 253 -7.52 41.77 47.10
C LEU A 253 -8.54 41.34 46.04
N ASP A 254 -8.06 40.92 44.87
CA ASP A 254 -8.89 40.51 43.73
C ASP A 254 -8.61 39.08 43.25
N GLY A 255 -7.66 38.37 43.85
CA GLY A 255 -7.33 36.98 43.52
C GLY A 255 -6.64 36.79 42.17
N ILE A 256 -6.26 37.87 41.49
CA ILE A 256 -5.65 37.82 40.16
C ILE A 256 -4.12 37.71 40.27
N GLU A 257 -3.55 36.78 39.53
CA GLU A 257 -2.10 36.60 39.40
C GLU A 257 -1.50 37.65 38.46
N ARG A 258 -0.50 38.37 38.96
CA ARG A 258 0.17 39.45 38.23
C ARG A 258 1.67 39.31 38.31
N ARG A 259 2.32 39.68 37.22
CA ARG A 259 3.74 39.99 37.21
C ARG A 259 3.90 41.47 37.48
N VAL A 260 4.61 41.81 38.55
CA VAL A 260 4.70 43.18 39.07
C VAL A 260 6.16 43.58 39.28
N ALA A 261 6.45 44.85 39.00
CA ALA A 261 7.66 45.54 39.42
C ALA A 261 7.30 46.62 40.43
N PHE A 262 8.20 46.85 41.39
CA PHE A 262 7.98 47.86 42.42
C PHE A 262 9.23 48.69 42.68
N ARG A 263 9.04 49.90 43.20
CA ARG A 263 10.10 50.80 43.66
C ARG A 263 9.62 51.67 44.82
N LYS A 264 10.44 51.83 45.87
CA LYS A 264 10.23 52.79 46.96
C LYS A 264 10.61 54.18 46.48
N LEU A 265 9.77 55.17 46.78
CA LEU A 265 10.07 56.58 46.52
C LEU A 265 11.19 57.06 47.47
N PRO A 266 12.19 57.82 46.99
CA PRO A 266 13.20 58.43 47.85
C PRO A 266 12.58 59.28 48.96
N ASP A 267 13.10 59.15 50.18
CA ASP A 267 12.70 59.93 51.36
C ASP A 267 11.20 59.91 51.72
N LEU A 268 10.45 58.95 51.17
CA LEU A 268 9.01 58.79 51.39
C LEU A 268 8.70 57.33 51.78
N PRO A 269 7.77 57.10 52.73
CA PRO A 269 7.33 55.76 53.11
C PRO A 269 6.28 55.22 52.12
N VAL A 270 6.55 55.37 50.80
CA VAL A 270 5.61 55.07 49.73
C VAL A 270 6.29 54.26 48.64
N TYR A 271 5.62 53.22 48.20
CA TYR A 271 6.00 52.29 47.16
C TYR A 271 5.09 52.47 45.95
N VAL A 272 5.69 52.37 44.78
CA VAL A 272 5.00 52.40 43.49
C VAL A 272 5.09 51.01 42.89
N PHE A 273 3.95 50.47 42.48
CA PHE A 273 3.81 49.17 41.82
C PHE A 273 3.27 49.37 40.42
N ALA A 274 3.84 48.68 39.45
CA ALA A 274 3.25 48.49 38.12
C ALA A 274 3.28 47.01 37.76
N GLY A 275 2.34 46.54 36.94
CA GLY A 275 2.31 45.14 36.54
C GLY A 275 1.36 44.85 35.39
N LEU A 276 1.39 43.59 34.97
CA LEU A 276 0.48 43.00 34.00
C LEU A 276 -0.06 41.68 34.55
N GLU A 277 -1.30 41.37 34.23
CA GLU A 277 -1.87 40.06 34.50
C GLU A 277 -1.13 38.96 33.74
N THR A 278 -0.86 37.83 34.40
CA THR A 278 -0.19 36.70 33.75
C THR A 278 -1.07 36.06 32.67
N SER A 279 -2.39 36.15 32.81
CA SER A 279 -3.38 35.78 31.80
C SER A 279 -3.25 36.62 30.52
N ALA A 280 -3.04 37.92 30.64
CA ALA A 280 -2.86 38.83 29.50
C ALA A 280 -1.52 38.57 28.78
N ILE A 281 -0.44 38.37 29.54
CA ILE A 281 0.86 37.96 28.97
C ILE A 281 0.70 36.64 28.20
N ARG A 282 -0.02 35.67 28.78
CA ARG A 282 -0.26 34.36 28.15
C ARG A 282 -1.17 34.45 26.94
N SER A 283 -2.22 35.27 26.95
CA SER A 283 -3.13 35.42 25.82
C SER A 283 -2.43 36.00 24.59
N MET A 284 -1.53 36.98 24.80
CA MET A 284 -0.68 37.51 23.74
C MET A 284 0.21 36.43 23.10
N TRP A 285 0.84 35.59 23.94
CA TRP A 285 1.64 34.47 23.44
C TRP A 285 0.78 33.45 22.69
N LEU A 286 -0.38 33.06 23.25
CA LEU A 286 -1.29 32.11 22.60
C LEU A 286 -1.81 32.62 21.25
N ALA A 287 -2.10 33.92 21.12
CA ALA A 287 -2.49 34.52 19.84
C ALA A 287 -1.36 34.42 18.80
N GLN A 288 -0.11 34.65 19.22
CA GLN A 288 1.06 34.49 18.35
C GLN A 288 1.28 33.03 17.93
N ILE A 289 1.15 32.08 18.87
CA ILE A 289 1.23 30.64 18.57
C ILE A 289 0.10 30.21 17.62
N GLY A 290 -1.11 30.74 17.81
CA GLY A 290 -2.24 30.51 16.92
C GLY A 290 -1.93 30.92 15.47
N ALA A 291 -1.30 32.09 15.28
CA ALA A 291 -0.87 32.54 13.96
C ALA A 291 0.18 31.61 13.33
N TYR A 292 1.15 31.12 14.11
CA TYR A 292 2.12 30.13 13.63
C TYR A 292 1.47 28.82 13.21
N LEU A 293 0.51 28.31 13.98
CA LEU A 293 -0.22 27.08 13.65
C LEU A 293 -1.08 27.23 12.40
N LEU A 294 -1.71 28.39 12.21
CA LEU A 294 -2.57 28.67 11.06
C LEU A 294 -1.81 28.57 9.73
N VAL A 295 -0.52 28.92 9.72
CA VAL A 295 0.35 28.79 8.53
C VAL A 295 1.09 27.44 8.53
N GLY A 296 1.59 27.00 9.68
CA GLY A 296 2.44 25.81 9.81
C GLY A 296 1.72 24.49 9.58
N LEU A 297 0.47 24.35 10.05
CA LEU A 297 -0.30 23.11 9.89
C LEU A 297 -0.66 22.84 8.42
N PRO A 298 -1.20 23.80 7.63
CA PRO A 298 -1.46 23.58 6.21
C PRO A 298 -0.18 23.28 5.42
N ALA A 299 0.92 23.98 5.70
CA ALA A 299 2.20 23.73 5.04
C ALA A 299 2.73 22.32 5.32
N THR A 300 2.64 21.87 6.57
CA THR A 300 3.06 20.51 6.98
C THR A 300 2.15 19.44 6.38
N ALA A 301 0.83 19.67 6.36
CA ALA A 301 -0.13 18.77 5.72
C ALA A 301 0.10 18.66 4.21
N ALA A 302 0.41 19.76 3.53
CA ALA A 302 0.76 19.77 2.11
C ALA A 302 2.05 18.99 1.84
N LEU A 303 3.08 19.15 2.68
CA LEU A 303 4.33 18.40 2.59
C LEU A 303 4.08 16.89 2.73
N ILE A 304 3.32 16.48 3.75
CA ILE A 304 2.91 15.07 3.95
C ILE A 304 2.13 14.56 2.73
N ALA A 305 1.17 15.33 2.22
CA ALA A 305 0.35 14.95 1.08
C ALA A 305 1.21 14.72 -0.18
N ILE A 306 2.17 15.60 -0.45
CA ILE A 306 3.12 15.48 -1.57
C ILE A 306 3.94 14.20 -1.42
N VAL A 307 4.48 13.91 -0.24
CA VAL A 307 5.29 12.70 0.01
C VAL A 307 4.43 11.43 -0.12
N LEU A 308 3.20 11.44 0.38
CA LEU A 308 2.26 10.31 0.23
C LEU A 308 1.86 10.08 -1.24
N LEU A 309 1.63 11.15 -1.99
CA LEU A 309 1.35 11.08 -3.43
C LEU A 309 2.55 10.52 -4.21
N ALA A 310 3.76 11.00 -3.89
CA ALA A 310 4.99 10.47 -4.48
C ALA A 310 5.14 8.97 -4.17
N MET A 311 4.93 8.56 -2.91
CA MET A 311 5.04 7.16 -2.51
C MET A 311 4.01 6.26 -3.21
N ARG A 312 2.74 6.70 -3.32
CA ARG A 312 1.70 5.98 -4.07
C ARG A 312 2.05 5.86 -5.56
N ARG A 313 2.58 6.93 -6.17
CA ARG A 313 2.97 6.93 -7.59
C ARG A 313 4.15 6.00 -7.85
N THR A 314 5.15 6.01 -6.98
CA THR A 314 6.32 5.13 -7.06
C THR A 314 5.92 3.66 -6.90
N GLN A 315 5.00 3.33 -5.97
CA GLN A 315 4.48 1.96 -5.82
C GLN A 315 3.79 1.46 -7.10
N LYS A 316 2.88 2.26 -7.68
CA LYS A 316 2.20 1.91 -8.94
C LYS A 316 3.18 1.67 -10.09
N LEU A 317 4.19 2.52 -10.25
CA LEU A 317 5.20 2.36 -11.30
C LEU A 317 5.96 1.04 -11.16
N TYR A 318 6.30 0.63 -9.94
CA TYR A 318 6.97 -0.65 -9.72
C TYR A 318 6.04 -1.84 -9.96
N GLU A 319 4.77 -1.78 -9.57
CA GLU A 319 3.78 -2.82 -9.88
C GLU A 319 3.56 -2.97 -11.39
N GLU A 320 3.48 -1.86 -12.12
CA GLU A 320 3.37 -1.88 -13.59
C GLU A 320 4.63 -2.45 -14.25
N ALA A 321 5.82 -2.08 -13.76
CA ALA A 321 7.08 -2.61 -14.27
C ALA A 321 7.19 -4.12 -14.04
N ASP A 322 6.78 -4.62 -12.87
CA ASP A 322 6.82 -6.05 -12.55
C ASP A 322 5.81 -6.84 -13.41
N ARG A 323 4.59 -6.33 -13.58
CA ARG A 323 3.59 -6.92 -14.50
C ARG A 323 4.09 -6.99 -15.93
N ARG A 324 4.75 -5.92 -16.42
CA ARG A 324 5.35 -5.91 -17.77
C ARG A 324 6.45 -6.96 -17.90
N LEU A 325 7.34 -7.08 -16.91
CA LEU A 325 8.42 -8.06 -16.94
C LEU A 325 7.88 -9.50 -16.99
N VAL A 326 6.85 -9.81 -16.20
CA VAL A 326 6.19 -11.12 -16.22
C VAL A 326 5.54 -11.38 -17.59
N ALA A 327 4.84 -10.40 -18.16
CA ALA A 327 4.21 -10.53 -19.47
C ALA A 327 5.23 -10.71 -20.62
N GLU A 328 6.34 -9.95 -20.61
CA GLU A 328 7.41 -10.08 -21.60
C GLU A 328 8.07 -11.46 -21.55
N ASN A 329 8.34 -11.99 -20.35
CA ASN A 329 8.93 -13.32 -20.20
C ASN A 329 7.97 -14.43 -20.66
N ALA A 330 6.68 -14.31 -20.33
CA ALA A 330 5.66 -15.24 -20.82
C ALA A 330 5.55 -15.21 -22.35
N LEU A 331 5.61 -14.02 -22.97
CA LEU A 331 5.56 -13.86 -24.42
C LEU A 331 6.79 -14.47 -25.10
N LYS A 332 8.00 -14.23 -24.56
CA LYS A 332 9.24 -14.84 -25.08
C LYS A 332 9.20 -16.36 -25.00
N GLN A 333 8.67 -16.93 -23.92
CA GLN A 333 8.53 -18.37 -23.77
C GLN A 333 7.49 -18.95 -24.75
N ALA A 334 6.36 -18.26 -24.92
CA ALA A 334 5.33 -18.64 -25.88
C ALA A 334 5.87 -18.63 -27.33
N GLN A 335 6.62 -17.60 -27.73
CA GLN A 335 7.24 -17.49 -29.05
C GLN A 335 8.28 -18.59 -29.30
N ARG A 336 9.09 -18.94 -28.29
CA ARG A 336 10.04 -20.06 -28.40
C ARG A 336 9.34 -21.39 -28.64
N LEU A 337 8.27 -21.67 -27.88
CA LEU A 337 7.47 -22.89 -28.04
C LEU A 337 6.75 -22.94 -29.40
N GLU A 338 6.23 -21.81 -29.88
CA GLU A 338 5.59 -21.70 -31.20
C GLU A 338 6.56 -21.95 -32.35
N SER A 339 7.76 -21.35 -32.28
CA SER A 339 8.81 -21.58 -33.27
C SER A 339 9.28 -23.03 -33.31
N LEU A 340 9.38 -23.68 -32.13
CA LEU A 340 9.81 -25.07 -32.04
C LEU A 340 8.73 -26.03 -32.58
N GLY A 341 7.45 -25.79 -32.27
CA GLY A 341 6.34 -26.57 -32.82
C GLY A 341 6.28 -26.52 -34.34
N ARG A 342 6.30 -25.32 -34.93
CA ARG A 342 6.18 -25.15 -36.39
C ARG A 342 7.32 -25.81 -37.19
N LEU A 343 8.55 -25.79 -36.67
CA LEU A 343 9.68 -26.47 -37.30
C LEU A 343 9.57 -28.00 -37.19
N THR A 344 9.12 -28.50 -36.06
CA THR A 344 9.03 -29.96 -35.81
C THR A 344 7.91 -30.61 -36.64
N GLY A 345 6.77 -29.92 -36.83
CA GLY A 345 5.65 -30.42 -37.64
C GLY A 345 5.99 -30.58 -39.13
N GLY A 346 6.74 -29.65 -39.72
CA GLY A 346 7.18 -29.74 -41.12
C GLY A 346 8.17 -30.88 -41.35
N VAL A 347 9.16 -31.03 -40.48
CA VAL A 347 10.17 -32.10 -40.59
C VAL A 347 9.54 -33.49 -40.42
N ALA A 348 8.59 -33.64 -39.49
CA ALA A 348 7.94 -34.93 -39.26
C ALA A 348 7.02 -35.36 -40.41
N HIS A 349 6.42 -34.41 -41.13
CA HIS A 349 5.67 -34.69 -42.36
C HIS A 349 6.57 -35.34 -43.43
N ASP A 350 7.73 -34.74 -43.70
CA ASP A 350 8.65 -35.24 -44.72
C ASP A 350 9.21 -36.63 -44.37
N PHE A 351 9.49 -36.87 -43.08
CA PHE A 351 9.90 -38.19 -42.61
C PHE A 351 8.83 -39.27 -42.81
N ASN A 352 7.56 -38.96 -42.59
CA ASN A 352 6.47 -39.91 -42.80
C ASN A 352 6.33 -40.30 -44.28
N ASN A 353 6.54 -39.35 -45.20
CA ASN A 353 6.53 -39.63 -46.64
C ASN A 353 7.67 -40.60 -47.03
N LEU A 354 8.88 -40.39 -46.51
CA LEU A 354 10.00 -41.30 -46.74
C LEU A 354 9.73 -42.71 -46.19
N LEU A 355 9.18 -42.81 -44.98
CA LEU A 355 8.85 -44.09 -44.35
C LEU A 355 7.78 -44.86 -45.15
N MET A 356 6.80 -44.16 -45.73
CA MET A 356 5.77 -44.77 -46.57
C MET A 356 6.36 -45.36 -47.87
N VAL A 357 7.29 -44.64 -48.52
CA VAL A 357 7.96 -45.11 -49.75
C VAL A 357 8.85 -46.33 -49.45
N VAL A 358 9.60 -46.29 -48.35
CA VAL A 358 10.46 -47.42 -47.92
C VAL A 358 9.59 -48.64 -47.59
N GLY A 359 8.53 -48.47 -46.80
CA GLY A 359 7.61 -49.56 -46.48
C GLY A 359 6.94 -50.16 -47.71
N GLY A 360 6.46 -49.32 -48.64
CA GLY A 360 5.87 -49.79 -49.90
C GLY A 360 6.84 -50.56 -50.79
N SER A 361 8.09 -50.10 -50.87
CA SER A 361 9.15 -50.77 -51.65
C SER A 361 9.49 -52.15 -51.09
N VAL A 362 9.53 -52.28 -49.75
CA VAL A 362 9.79 -53.56 -49.06
C VAL A 362 8.64 -54.54 -49.31
N GLN A 363 7.38 -54.10 -49.19
CA GLN A 363 6.22 -54.95 -49.50
C GLN A 363 6.21 -55.42 -50.95
N LYS A 364 6.68 -54.59 -51.90
CA LYS A 364 6.79 -54.95 -53.32
C LYS A 364 7.90 -55.97 -53.57
N LEU A 365 9.05 -55.82 -52.92
CA LEU A 365 10.17 -56.76 -53.01
C LEU A 365 9.83 -58.13 -52.38
N ARG A 366 9.14 -58.14 -51.24
CA ARG A 366 8.65 -59.36 -50.56
C ARG A 366 7.82 -60.28 -51.45
N ARG A 367 7.18 -59.74 -52.49
CA ARG A 367 6.33 -60.50 -53.42
C ARG A 367 7.07 -61.09 -54.62
N ARG A 368 8.27 -60.60 -54.92
CA ARG A 368 9.08 -61.06 -56.06
C ARG A 368 10.15 -62.07 -55.65
N HIS A 369 10.41 -62.18 -54.35
CA HIS A 369 11.47 -63.01 -53.77
C HIS A 369 10.86 -64.01 -52.78
N SER A 370 11.22 -65.29 -52.93
CA SER A 370 10.72 -66.40 -52.09
C SER A 370 11.81 -67.04 -51.23
N ASP A 371 13.02 -66.46 -51.20
CA ASP A 371 14.13 -66.95 -50.39
C ASP A 371 13.99 -66.54 -48.92
N LEU A 372 14.31 -67.45 -48.00
CA LEU A 372 14.16 -67.27 -46.55
C LEU A 372 15.04 -66.13 -46.00
N GLN A 373 16.18 -65.87 -46.64
CA GLN A 373 17.11 -64.79 -46.25
C GLN A 373 16.62 -63.40 -46.70
N ASP A 374 15.96 -63.33 -47.86
CA ASP A 374 15.32 -62.11 -48.37
C ASP A 374 14.12 -61.74 -47.49
N ILE A 375 13.28 -62.73 -47.13
CA ILE A 375 12.11 -62.52 -46.25
C ILE A 375 12.54 -61.97 -44.88
N ARG A 376 13.59 -62.52 -44.26
CA ARG A 376 14.13 -61.98 -42.99
C ARG A 376 14.64 -60.55 -43.13
N SER A 377 15.26 -60.21 -44.26
CA SER A 377 15.75 -58.85 -44.52
C SER A 377 14.59 -57.88 -44.68
N PHE A 378 13.49 -58.29 -45.31
CA PHE A 378 12.27 -57.49 -45.39
C PHE A 378 11.60 -57.30 -44.02
N ASP A 379 11.51 -58.34 -43.19
CA ASP A 379 10.95 -58.22 -41.83
C ASP A 379 11.79 -57.25 -40.96
N MET A 380 13.12 -57.21 -41.15
CA MET A 380 13.98 -56.23 -40.46
C MET A 380 13.73 -54.80 -40.93
N ILE A 381 13.50 -54.57 -42.23
CA ILE A 381 13.21 -53.24 -42.76
C ILE A 381 11.80 -52.79 -42.36
N ASP A 382 10.80 -53.69 -42.39
CA ASP A 382 9.44 -53.40 -41.90
C ASP A 382 9.47 -53.03 -40.42
N SER A 383 10.25 -53.75 -39.60
CA SER A 383 10.47 -53.39 -38.19
C SER A 383 11.12 -52.00 -38.04
N ALA A 384 12.09 -51.65 -38.90
CA ALA A 384 12.72 -50.34 -38.88
C ALA A 384 11.77 -49.21 -39.30
N VAL A 385 10.90 -49.44 -40.30
CA VAL A 385 9.87 -48.50 -40.74
C VAL A 385 8.82 -48.30 -39.65
N ALA A 386 8.37 -49.37 -38.99
CA ALA A 386 7.44 -49.30 -37.87
C ALA A 386 8.03 -48.50 -36.69
N LYS A 387 9.30 -48.72 -36.36
CA LYS A 387 10.03 -47.93 -35.35
C LYS A 387 10.18 -46.46 -35.75
N GLY A 388 10.52 -46.18 -37.01
CA GLY A 388 10.61 -44.83 -37.54
C GLY A 388 9.26 -44.09 -37.46
N THR A 389 8.16 -44.79 -37.74
CA THR A 389 6.79 -44.25 -37.65
C THR A 389 6.38 -43.93 -36.22
N ALA A 390 6.76 -44.77 -35.25
CA ALA A 390 6.54 -44.50 -33.84
C ALA A 390 7.31 -43.25 -33.37
N LEU A 391 8.55 -43.06 -33.85
CA LEU A 391 9.38 -41.92 -33.51
C LEU A 391 8.85 -40.60 -34.12
N THR A 392 8.38 -40.62 -35.36
CA THR A 392 7.77 -39.43 -35.98
C THR A 392 6.46 -39.05 -35.29
N ARG A 393 5.64 -40.03 -34.88
CA ARG A 393 4.46 -39.80 -34.03
C ARG A 393 4.83 -39.13 -32.70
N GLN A 394 5.90 -39.57 -32.05
CA GLN A 394 6.43 -38.92 -30.83
C GLN A 394 6.82 -37.45 -31.07
N LEU A 395 7.41 -37.11 -32.22
CA LEU A 395 7.80 -35.73 -32.54
C LEU A 395 6.58 -34.84 -32.84
N LEU A 396 5.54 -35.40 -33.46
CA LEU A 396 4.32 -34.69 -33.82
C LEU A 396 3.42 -34.37 -32.62
N SER A 397 3.41 -35.21 -31.58
CA SER A 397 2.64 -34.94 -30.35
C SER A 397 3.12 -33.67 -29.63
N PHE A 398 4.39 -33.30 -29.81
CA PHE A 398 4.98 -32.08 -29.25
C PHE A 398 4.57 -30.80 -29.99
N SER A 399 4.25 -30.90 -31.29
CA SER A 399 3.97 -29.75 -32.15
C SER A 399 2.52 -29.25 -32.07
N ARG A 400 1.57 -30.04 -31.57
CA ARG A 400 0.13 -29.74 -31.69
C ARG A 400 -0.45 -29.04 -30.46
N ARG A 401 -1.26 -28.01 -30.72
CA ARG A 401 -2.28 -27.47 -29.80
C ARG A 401 -3.65 -28.00 -30.23
N HIS A 402 -4.19 -28.98 -29.49
CA HIS A 402 -5.61 -29.41 -29.42
C HIS A 402 -6.25 -30.14 -30.62
N ASN A 403 -6.62 -31.42 -30.43
CA ASN A 403 -7.97 -31.89 -30.04
C ASN A 403 -7.81 -33.39 -29.72
N VAL A 404 -7.70 -33.69 -28.43
CA VAL A 404 -7.47 -35.03 -27.89
C VAL A 404 -8.78 -35.81 -28.02
N ALA A 405 -8.77 -37.03 -28.54
CA ALA A 405 -9.96 -37.89 -28.59
C ALA A 405 -10.25 -38.45 -27.19
N ALA A 406 -10.49 -37.54 -26.24
CA ALA A 406 -10.68 -37.88 -24.84
C ALA A 406 -12.01 -38.62 -24.68
N GLN A 407 -11.96 -39.80 -24.08
CA GLN A 407 -13.07 -40.70 -23.86
C GLN A 407 -13.11 -41.07 -22.39
N ALA A 408 -14.29 -41.43 -21.88
CA ALA A 408 -14.44 -41.97 -20.54
C ALA A 408 -13.85 -43.40 -20.49
N VAL A 409 -12.76 -43.56 -19.74
CA VAL A 409 -12.00 -44.82 -19.63
C VAL A 409 -11.93 -45.25 -18.17
N ASP A 410 -12.19 -46.52 -17.89
CA ASP A 410 -11.86 -47.14 -16.61
C ASP A 410 -10.35 -47.45 -16.58
N LEU A 411 -9.62 -46.77 -15.70
CA LEU A 411 -8.16 -46.93 -15.57
C LEU A 411 -7.77 -48.36 -15.20
N GLY A 412 -8.56 -49.03 -14.37
CA GLY A 412 -8.27 -50.40 -13.95
C GLY A 412 -8.35 -51.37 -15.12
N ASP A 413 -9.40 -51.25 -15.95
CA ASP A 413 -9.58 -52.08 -17.14
C ASP A 413 -8.51 -51.76 -18.20
N ALA A 414 -8.21 -50.48 -18.45
CA ALA A 414 -7.20 -50.06 -19.43
C ALA A 414 -5.80 -50.59 -19.09
N VAL A 415 -5.36 -50.46 -17.82
CA VAL A 415 -4.05 -51.00 -17.38
C VAL A 415 -4.01 -52.53 -17.52
N ASN A 416 -5.10 -53.22 -17.21
CA ASN A 416 -5.17 -54.68 -17.32
C ASN A 416 -5.13 -55.17 -18.77
N LYS A 417 -5.89 -54.54 -19.68
CA LYS A 417 -5.87 -54.85 -21.11
C LYS A 417 -4.49 -54.65 -21.73
N PHE A 418 -3.77 -53.63 -21.29
CA PHE A 418 -2.42 -53.32 -21.78
C PHE A 418 -1.30 -54.06 -21.05
N ALA A 419 -1.62 -54.84 -20.01
CA ALA A 419 -0.63 -55.50 -19.15
C ALA A 419 0.30 -56.45 -19.91
N ASP A 420 -0.22 -57.18 -20.90
CA ASP A 420 0.58 -58.14 -21.67
C ASP A 420 1.59 -57.43 -22.58
N VAL A 421 1.22 -56.30 -23.17
CA VAL A 421 2.13 -55.45 -23.94
C VAL A 421 3.21 -54.88 -23.03
N LEU A 422 2.85 -54.40 -21.84
CA LEU A 422 3.81 -53.92 -20.85
C LEU A 422 4.80 -55.02 -20.44
N ARG A 423 4.32 -56.24 -20.17
CA ARG A 423 5.18 -57.40 -19.84
C ARG A 423 6.12 -57.77 -20.97
N GLN A 424 5.69 -57.68 -22.23
CA GLN A 424 6.56 -57.92 -23.40
C GLN A 424 7.58 -56.81 -23.64
N SER A 425 7.32 -55.58 -23.17
CA SER A 425 8.20 -54.42 -23.37
C SER A 425 9.40 -54.37 -22.41
N VAL A 426 9.28 -55.06 -21.28
CA VAL A 426 10.32 -55.18 -20.24
C VAL A 426 11.08 -56.50 -20.37
N ARG A 427 12.24 -56.63 -19.72
CA ARG A 427 13.02 -57.87 -19.73
C ARG A 427 12.38 -58.91 -18.80
N SER A 428 12.63 -60.19 -19.06
CA SER A 428 12.06 -61.31 -18.29
C SER A 428 12.47 -61.38 -16.81
N ASP A 429 13.52 -60.65 -16.42
CA ASP A 429 14.01 -60.49 -15.06
C ASP A 429 13.35 -59.33 -14.29
N ILE A 430 12.37 -58.65 -14.89
CA ILE A 430 11.59 -57.57 -14.28
C ILE A 430 10.13 -58.02 -14.13
N GLY A 431 9.67 -58.16 -12.88
CA GLY A 431 8.29 -58.50 -12.59
C GLY A 431 7.36 -57.29 -12.60
N ILE A 432 6.23 -57.35 -13.30
CA ILE A 432 5.18 -56.32 -13.25
C ILE A 432 4.05 -56.79 -12.33
N VAL A 433 3.76 -56.00 -11.29
CA VAL A 433 2.65 -56.19 -10.35
C VAL A 433 1.64 -55.08 -10.59
N ILE A 434 0.39 -55.44 -10.86
CA ILE A 434 -0.72 -54.51 -11.03
C ILE A 434 -1.67 -54.70 -9.85
N GLU A 435 -1.88 -53.65 -9.07
CA GLU A 435 -2.80 -53.61 -7.94
C GLU A 435 -4.12 -52.98 -8.41
N PRO A 436 -5.18 -53.79 -8.63
CA PRO A 436 -6.45 -53.26 -9.10
C PRO A 436 -7.13 -52.40 -8.02
N PRO A 437 -7.86 -51.34 -8.41
CA PRO A 437 -8.62 -50.54 -7.46
C PRO A 437 -9.86 -51.30 -6.95
N ASP A 438 -10.31 -50.99 -5.73
CA ASP A 438 -11.49 -51.61 -5.11
C ASP A 438 -12.81 -51.33 -5.86
N GLN A 439 -12.85 -50.23 -6.62
CA GLN A 439 -14.01 -49.80 -7.42
C GLN A 439 -13.52 -49.28 -8.79
N PRO A 440 -14.35 -49.34 -9.85
CA PRO A 440 -14.05 -48.74 -11.15
C PRO A 440 -13.64 -47.27 -11.02
N VAL A 441 -12.49 -46.90 -11.59
CA VAL A 441 -11.95 -45.53 -11.53
C VAL A 441 -11.99 -44.93 -12.93
N VAL A 442 -13.03 -44.13 -13.19
CA VAL A 442 -13.28 -43.56 -14.51
C VAL A 442 -12.68 -42.16 -14.63
N VAL A 443 -11.94 -41.93 -15.71
CA VAL A 443 -11.36 -40.63 -16.07
C VAL A 443 -11.60 -40.33 -17.56
N THR A 444 -11.57 -39.06 -17.94
CA THR A 444 -11.69 -38.65 -19.34
C THR A 444 -10.30 -38.39 -19.93
N ILE A 445 -9.79 -39.33 -20.71
CA ILE A 445 -8.43 -39.32 -21.29
C ILE A 445 -8.43 -39.89 -22.72
N ASP A 446 -7.35 -39.69 -23.48
CA ASP A 446 -7.14 -40.41 -24.74
C ASP A 446 -6.47 -41.77 -24.44
N PRO A 447 -7.12 -42.89 -24.78
CA PRO A 447 -6.57 -44.23 -24.54
C PRO A 447 -5.19 -44.45 -25.15
N ASN A 448 -4.94 -43.91 -26.36
CA ASN A 448 -3.67 -44.13 -27.05
C ASN A 448 -2.52 -43.37 -26.38
N GLU A 449 -2.75 -42.11 -26.01
CA GLU A 449 -1.74 -41.31 -25.27
C GLU A 449 -1.48 -41.89 -23.88
N PHE A 450 -2.50 -42.48 -23.24
CA PHE A 450 -2.35 -43.18 -21.97
C PHE A 450 -1.49 -44.45 -22.09
N GLU A 451 -1.74 -45.30 -23.09
CA GLU A 451 -0.93 -46.48 -23.37
C GLU A 451 0.53 -46.11 -23.68
N ILE A 452 0.75 -45.06 -24.47
CA ILE A 452 2.08 -44.53 -24.77
C ILE A 452 2.77 -44.02 -23.50
N ALA A 453 2.05 -43.32 -22.62
CA ALA A 453 2.58 -42.85 -21.34
C ALA A 453 3.03 -44.02 -20.44
N LEU A 454 2.20 -45.07 -20.30
CA LEU A 454 2.55 -46.27 -19.54
C LEU A 454 3.74 -47.03 -20.14
N LEU A 455 3.77 -47.15 -21.47
CA LEU A 455 4.89 -47.80 -22.17
C LEU A 455 6.19 -47.03 -21.94
N ASN A 456 6.17 -45.69 -22.01
CA ASN A 456 7.34 -44.85 -21.74
C ASN A 456 7.83 -44.99 -20.30
N LEU A 457 6.93 -45.07 -19.32
CA LEU A 457 7.28 -45.35 -17.92
C LEU A 457 7.93 -46.73 -17.78
N ALA A 458 7.36 -47.77 -18.42
CA ALA A 458 7.90 -49.13 -18.38
C ALA A 458 9.28 -49.25 -19.04
N LEU A 459 9.50 -48.60 -20.17
CA LEU A 459 10.81 -48.56 -20.84
C LEU A 459 11.85 -47.81 -20.00
N ASN A 460 11.47 -46.72 -19.35
CA ASN A 460 12.36 -45.98 -18.45
C ASN A 460 12.71 -46.82 -17.20
N ALA A 461 11.73 -47.48 -16.60
CA ALA A 461 11.92 -48.38 -15.47
C ALA A 461 12.83 -49.56 -15.84
N ARG A 462 12.62 -50.18 -17.02
CA ARG A 462 13.48 -51.25 -17.55
C ARG A 462 14.94 -50.81 -17.63
N ASP A 463 15.19 -49.65 -18.23
CA ASP A 463 16.55 -49.15 -18.41
C ASP A 463 17.18 -48.73 -17.07
N ALA A 464 16.37 -48.36 -16.08
CA ALA A 464 16.81 -48.06 -14.71
C ALA A 464 17.03 -49.31 -13.84
N MET A 465 16.69 -50.51 -14.32
CA MET A 465 16.86 -51.79 -13.61
C MET A 465 17.78 -52.74 -14.38
N PRO A 466 19.10 -52.44 -14.50
CA PRO A 466 20.03 -53.25 -15.29
C PRO A 466 20.20 -54.68 -14.76
N ASP A 467 19.95 -54.92 -13.46
CA ASP A 467 20.09 -56.22 -12.78
C ASP A 467 18.74 -56.92 -12.50
N GLY A 468 17.66 -56.46 -13.15
CA GLY A 468 16.30 -56.94 -12.89
C GLY A 468 15.64 -56.21 -11.72
N GLY A 469 14.36 -56.52 -11.45
CA GLY A 469 13.63 -55.83 -10.39
C GLY A 469 12.11 -55.98 -10.47
N ARG A 470 11.39 -54.98 -9.95
CA ARG A 470 9.94 -54.98 -9.90
C ARG A 470 9.37 -53.62 -10.29
N ILE A 471 8.32 -53.66 -11.10
CA ILE A 471 7.44 -52.53 -11.38
C ILE A 471 6.11 -52.79 -10.67
N THR A 472 5.63 -51.80 -9.91
CA THR A 472 4.31 -51.82 -9.26
C THR A 472 3.46 -50.70 -9.83
N ILE A 473 2.28 -51.04 -10.35
CA ILE A 473 1.27 -50.09 -10.82
C ILE A 473 0.06 -50.18 -9.89
N SER A 474 -0.27 -49.10 -9.20
CA SER A 474 -1.43 -49.04 -8.31
C SER A 474 -2.31 -47.83 -8.62
N ILE A 475 -3.62 -48.01 -8.41
CA ILE A 475 -4.62 -46.98 -8.71
C ILE A 475 -5.44 -46.76 -7.44
N HIS A 476 -5.53 -45.50 -6.99
CA HIS A 476 -6.38 -45.10 -5.87
C HIS A 476 -7.01 -43.74 -6.13
N THR A 477 -7.98 -43.34 -5.31
CA THR A 477 -8.65 -42.05 -5.42
C THR A 477 -8.42 -41.21 -4.16
N GLU A 478 -8.22 -39.90 -4.34
CA GLU A 478 -8.02 -38.97 -3.24
C GLU A 478 -8.71 -37.63 -3.51
N THR A 479 -9.19 -36.98 -2.45
CA THR A 479 -9.69 -35.60 -2.52
C THR A 479 -8.59 -34.61 -2.13
N LEU A 480 -8.09 -33.87 -3.10
CA LEU A 480 -7.01 -32.92 -2.92
C LEU A 480 -7.54 -31.53 -2.54
N LYS A 481 -6.78 -30.81 -1.71
CA LYS A 481 -7.01 -29.40 -1.36
C LYS A 481 -5.74 -28.59 -1.52
N ASN A 482 -5.72 -27.67 -2.48
CA ASN A 482 -4.55 -26.81 -2.78
C ASN A 482 -3.24 -27.60 -2.97
N PHE A 483 -3.29 -28.76 -3.62
CA PHE A 483 -2.13 -29.63 -3.80
C PHE A 483 -1.23 -29.15 -4.96
N GLY A 484 0.08 -29.16 -4.73
CA GLY A 484 1.10 -28.83 -5.73
C GLY A 484 1.13 -27.36 -6.20
N PRO A 485 2.05 -27.00 -7.10
CA PRO A 485 2.22 -25.64 -7.62
C PRO A 485 0.99 -25.10 -8.39
N ARG A 486 0.08 -25.99 -8.81
CA ARG A 486 -1.18 -25.65 -9.48
C ARG A 486 -2.40 -25.52 -8.56
N ARG A 487 -2.22 -25.76 -7.25
CA ARG A 487 -3.31 -25.72 -6.26
C ARG A 487 -4.52 -26.57 -6.66
N LEU A 488 -4.25 -27.80 -7.12
CA LEU A 488 -5.30 -28.75 -7.50
C LEU A 488 -6.26 -28.96 -6.33
N SER A 489 -7.56 -28.91 -6.62
CA SER A 489 -8.63 -29.04 -5.63
C SER A 489 -9.80 -29.81 -6.24
N GLY A 490 -10.25 -30.88 -5.58
CA GLY A 490 -11.29 -31.78 -6.10
C GLY A 490 -10.94 -33.26 -5.92
N SER A 491 -11.74 -34.14 -6.51
CA SER A 491 -11.51 -35.59 -6.46
C SER A 491 -10.69 -36.05 -7.67
N TYR A 492 -9.58 -36.72 -7.41
CA TYR A 492 -8.63 -37.17 -8.41
C TYR A 492 -8.42 -38.69 -8.31
N ALA A 493 -8.23 -39.33 -9.45
CA ALA A 493 -7.58 -40.62 -9.58
C ALA A 493 -6.06 -40.42 -9.55
N ILE A 494 -5.37 -41.26 -8.79
CA ILE A 494 -3.92 -41.29 -8.69
C ILE A 494 -3.46 -42.64 -9.22
N LEU A 495 -2.79 -42.62 -10.37
CA LEU A 495 -2.06 -43.77 -10.90
C LEU A 495 -0.60 -43.65 -10.49
N SER A 496 -0.19 -44.56 -9.61
CA SER A 496 1.18 -44.66 -9.12
C SER A 496 1.93 -45.73 -9.90
N PHE A 497 3.06 -45.33 -10.50
CA PHE A 497 3.98 -46.21 -11.21
C PHE A 497 5.32 -46.20 -10.50
N ALA A 498 5.67 -47.31 -9.82
CA ALA A 498 6.89 -47.43 -9.04
C ALA A 498 7.82 -48.52 -9.59
N ASP A 499 9.11 -48.23 -9.68
CA ASP A 499 10.17 -49.18 -10.01
C ASP A 499 11.19 -49.32 -8.88
N THR A 500 11.90 -50.44 -8.83
CA THR A 500 13.00 -50.70 -7.87
C THR A 500 14.38 -50.47 -8.48
N GLY A 501 14.50 -49.54 -9.43
CA GLY A 501 15.74 -49.27 -10.17
C GLY A 501 16.75 -48.41 -9.42
N VAL A 502 17.71 -47.87 -10.17
CA VAL A 502 18.83 -47.08 -9.63
C VAL A 502 18.42 -45.68 -9.14
N GLY A 503 17.20 -45.22 -9.40
CA GLY A 503 16.72 -43.90 -9.01
C GLY A 503 17.29 -42.73 -9.84
N ILE A 504 16.78 -41.53 -9.57
CA ILE A 504 17.10 -40.28 -10.26
C ILE A 504 17.78 -39.33 -9.25
N PRO A 505 18.99 -38.83 -9.55
CA PRO A 505 19.66 -37.79 -8.76
C PRO A 505 18.83 -36.50 -8.59
N ASP A 506 18.91 -35.88 -7.41
CA ASP A 506 18.19 -34.64 -7.08
C ASP A 506 18.51 -33.45 -7.99
N ASP A 507 19.76 -33.35 -8.46
CA ASP A 507 20.25 -32.24 -9.29
C ASP A 507 19.63 -32.21 -10.70
N ILE A 508 19.11 -33.34 -11.18
CA ILE A 508 18.43 -33.44 -12.47
C ILE A 508 16.92 -33.62 -12.36
N ARG A 509 16.37 -33.79 -11.15
CA ARG A 509 14.95 -34.12 -10.91
C ARG A 509 13.98 -33.11 -11.55
N GLU A 510 14.28 -31.82 -11.48
CA GLU A 510 13.43 -30.78 -12.11
C GLU A 510 13.55 -30.74 -13.64
N ARG A 511 14.68 -31.23 -14.17
CA ARG A 511 15.02 -31.19 -15.61
C ARG A 511 14.56 -32.42 -16.37
N ILE A 512 14.15 -33.50 -15.70
CA ILE A 512 13.74 -34.75 -16.36
C ILE A 512 12.52 -34.60 -17.27
N PHE A 513 11.71 -33.54 -17.06
CA PHE A 513 10.57 -33.22 -17.90
C PHE A 513 10.92 -32.25 -19.03
N GLU A 514 12.15 -31.73 -19.10
CA GLU A 514 12.62 -30.91 -20.22
C GLU A 514 12.69 -31.76 -21.51
N PRO A 515 12.18 -31.27 -22.65
CA PRO A 515 12.27 -31.99 -23.91
C PRO A 515 13.72 -32.24 -24.32
N PHE A 516 14.00 -33.44 -24.85
CA PHE A 516 15.34 -33.91 -25.26
C PHE A 516 16.36 -34.07 -24.13
N PHE A 517 15.96 -33.83 -22.87
CA PHE A 517 16.82 -34.12 -21.75
C PHE A 517 16.95 -35.64 -21.56
N THR A 518 18.17 -36.16 -21.67
CA THR A 518 18.47 -37.56 -21.40
C THR A 518 19.85 -37.73 -20.79
N THR A 519 19.98 -38.67 -19.88
CA THR A 519 21.26 -39.13 -19.32
C THR A 519 21.82 -40.34 -20.08
N LYS A 520 21.11 -40.82 -21.10
CA LYS A 520 21.48 -41.99 -21.92
C LYS A 520 22.37 -41.57 -23.11
N PRO A 521 23.23 -42.46 -23.63
CA PRO A 521 24.00 -42.20 -24.85
C PRO A 521 23.09 -41.99 -26.07
N VAL A 522 23.61 -41.28 -27.07
CA VAL A 522 22.89 -40.69 -28.21
C VAL A 522 22.12 -41.72 -29.08
N ASP A 523 22.44 -43.01 -28.95
CA ASP A 523 21.84 -44.13 -29.67
C ASP A 523 20.75 -44.89 -28.88
N ARG A 524 20.53 -44.56 -27.60
CA ARG A 524 19.65 -45.33 -26.70
C ARG A 524 18.55 -44.53 -25.99
N GLY A 525 18.49 -43.21 -26.18
CA GLY A 525 17.46 -42.38 -25.54
C GLY A 525 17.17 -41.10 -26.31
N THR A 526 15.90 -40.90 -26.69
CA THR A 526 15.44 -39.69 -27.40
C THR A 526 15.24 -38.48 -26.47
N GLY A 527 15.21 -38.71 -25.15
CA GLY A 527 14.92 -37.67 -24.15
C GLY A 527 13.49 -37.13 -24.22
N LEU A 528 12.58 -37.79 -24.94
CA LEU A 528 11.20 -37.33 -25.14
C LEU A 528 10.18 -38.01 -24.22
N GLY A 529 10.46 -39.22 -23.72
CA GLY A 529 9.46 -40.05 -23.01
C GLY A 529 8.83 -39.37 -21.79
N LEU A 530 9.63 -38.82 -20.87
CA LEU A 530 9.11 -38.14 -19.67
C LEU A 530 8.44 -36.79 -19.98
N SER A 531 8.93 -36.06 -20.98
CA SER A 531 8.32 -34.81 -21.43
C SER A 531 6.93 -35.04 -22.06
N GLN A 532 6.72 -36.19 -22.70
CA GLN A 532 5.43 -36.59 -23.26
C GLN A 532 4.44 -37.02 -22.18
N ILE A 533 4.89 -37.77 -21.18
CA ILE A 533 4.04 -38.11 -20.02
C ILE A 533 3.58 -36.82 -19.33
N TYR A 534 4.49 -35.85 -19.14
CA TYR A 534 4.13 -34.53 -18.64
C TYR A 534 3.10 -33.83 -19.53
N GLY A 535 3.29 -33.84 -20.86
CA GLY A 535 2.34 -33.28 -21.83
C GLY A 535 0.94 -33.93 -21.80
N PHE A 536 0.87 -35.26 -21.75
CA PHE A 536 -0.37 -36.03 -21.63
C PHE A 536 -1.14 -35.64 -20.36
N VAL A 537 -0.50 -35.70 -19.20
CA VAL A 537 -1.13 -35.37 -17.91
C VAL A 537 -1.61 -33.92 -17.88
N GLN A 538 -0.84 -33.01 -18.49
CA GLN A 538 -1.19 -31.61 -18.63
C GLN A 538 -2.45 -31.40 -19.50
N GLN A 539 -2.56 -32.11 -20.61
CA GLN A 539 -3.71 -32.05 -21.51
C GLN A 539 -4.96 -32.66 -20.87
N SER A 540 -4.80 -33.67 -20.02
CA SER A 540 -5.87 -34.26 -19.21
C SER A 540 -6.25 -33.43 -17.98
N SER A 541 -5.83 -32.16 -17.89
CA SER A 541 -6.08 -31.26 -16.75
C SER A 541 -5.57 -31.81 -15.40
N GLY A 542 -4.52 -32.63 -15.45
CA GLY A 542 -3.91 -33.29 -14.31
C GLY A 542 -2.61 -32.64 -13.82
N ALA A 543 -1.92 -33.36 -12.93
CA ALA A 543 -0.53 -33.08 -12.55
C ALA A 543 0.26 -34.38 -12.39
N ILE A 544 1.58 -34.29 -12.49
CA ILE A 544 2.49 -35.41 -12.26
C ILE A 544 3.50 -35.05 -11.17
N THR A 545 3.76 -35.96 -10.25
CA THR A 545 4.85 -35.85 -9.28
C THR A 545 5.81 -37.01 -9.43
N VAL A 546 7.04 -36.80 -8.96
CA VAL A 546 8.10 -37.80 -8.97
C VAL A 546 8.77 -37.84 -7.60
N GLU A 547 8.85 -39.04 -7.04
CA GLU A 547 9.63 -39.36 -5.84
C GLU A 547 10.72 -40.35 -6.27
N SER A 548 11.98 -40.04 -5.98
CA SER A 548 13.09 -40.89 -6.40
C SER A 548 14.26 -40.73 -5.46
N GLU A 549 14.87 -41.85 -5.07
CA GLU A 549 16.08 -41.89 -4.24
C GLU A 549 17.10 -42.82 -4.91
N LEU A 550 18.36 -42.36 -4.98
CA LEU A 550 19.45 -43.12 -5.58
C LEU A 550 19.59 -44.50 -4.93
N GLY A 551 19.54 -45.55 -5.74
CA GLY A 551 19.64 -46.95 -5.33
C GLY A 551 18.36 -47.55 -4.73
N ARG A 552 17.24 -46.81 -4.66
CA ARG A 552 15.95 -47.31 -4.13
C ARG A 552 14.82 -47.33 -5.16
N GLY A 553 15.00 -46.68 -6.31
CA GLY A 553 14.03 -46.66 -7.40
C GLY A 553 13.30 -45.34 -7.55
N THR A 554 12.29 -45.33 -8.41
CA THR A 554 11.51 -44.14 -8.75
C THR A 554 10.02 -44.43 -8.71
N ARG A 555 9.24 -43.49 -8.19
CA ARG A 555 7.78 -43.49 -8.23
C ARG A 555 7.28 -42.25 -8.96
N PHE A 556 6.43 -42.45 -9.95
CA PHE A 556 5.67 -41.40 -10.62
C PHE A 556 4.20 -41.50 -10.22
N ASP A 557 3.62 -40.38 -9.80
CA ASP A 557 2.18 -40.30 -9.51
C ASP A 557 1.49 -39.37 -10.50
N LEU A 558 0.55 -39.93 -11.25
CA LEU A 558 -0.26 -39.22 -12.24
C LEU A 558 -1.62 -38.91 -11.64
N PHE A 559 -1.89 -37.62 -11.42
CA PHE A 559 -3.15 -37.10 -10.88
C PHE A 559 -4.09 -36.76 -12.04
N LEU A 560 -5.17 -37.51 -12.18
CA LEU A 560 -6.17 -37.34 -13.24
C LEU A 560 -7.54 -37.01 -12.61
N PRO A 561 -8.27 -35.99 -13.09
CA PRO A 561 -9.58 -35.66 -12.54
C PRO A 561 -10.58 -36.80 -12.79
N LEU A 562 -11.37 -37.16 -11.77
CA LEU A 562 -12.41 -38.18 -11.92
C LEU A 562 -13.52 -37.69 -12.86
N SER A 563 -14.00 -38.58 -13.72
CA SER A 563 -15.14 -38.33 -14.61
C SER A 563 -16.42 -38.97 -14.08
N SER A 564 -17.55 -38.32 -14.34
CA SER A 564 -18.89 -38.86 -14.07
C SER A 564 -19.53 -39.53 -15.29
N GLU A 565 -18.81 -39.64 -16.41
CA GLU A 565 -19.29 -40.24 -17.66
C GLU A 565 -19.17 -41.77 -17.63
N THR A 566 -20.14 -42.48 -18.21
CA THR A 566 -20.11 -43.95 -18.29
C THR A 566 -19.18 -44.39 -19.42
N PRO A 567 -18.25 -45.37 -19.20
CA PRO A 567 -17.33 -45.83 -20.24
C PRO A 567 -18.06 -46.34 -21.49
N ALA A 568 -17.61 -45.94 -22.67
CA ALA A 568 -18.12 -46.47 -23.93
C ALA A 568 -17.67 -47.94 -24.06
N ARG A 569 -18.64 -48.86 -24.25
CA ARG A 569 -18.34 -50.26 -24.60
C ARG A 569 -17.91 -50.32 -26.07
N GLU A 570 -16.67 -50.74 -26.33
CA GLU A 570 -16.26 -51.20 -27.65
C GLU A 570 -16.84 -52.59 -27.91
N ASP A 571 -17.86 -52.67 -28.78
CA ASP A 571 -18.25 -53.93 -29.40
C ASP A 571 -17.17 -54.31 -30.42
N SER A 572 -16.47 -55.40 -30.12
CA SER A 572 -15.41 -55.94 -30.96
C SER A 572 -15.96 -56.84 -32.07
N GLU A 573 -15.24 -56.83 -33.19
CA GLU A 573 -15.26 -57.78 -34.32
C GLU A 573 -16.44 -57.71 -35.31
N ALA A 574 -16.37 -56.74 -36.23
CA ALA A 574 -16.99 -56.89 -37.55
C ALA A 574 -16.04 -57.65 -38.49
N HIS A 575 -16.44 -58.86 -38.87
CA HIS A 575 -15.83 -59.67 -39.92
C HIS A 575 -15.50 -58.88 -41.20
N VAL A 576 -14.27 -59.02 -41.70
CA VAL A 576 -13.86 -58.53 -43.02
C VAL A 576 -14.53 -59.39 -44.10
N PRO A 577 -15.37 -58.85 -45.00
CA PRO A 577 -15.84 -59.59 -46.15
C PRO A 577 -14.73 -59.62 -47.22
N VAL A 578 -14.44 -60.81 -47.74
CA VAL A 578 -13.64 -60.99 -48.96
C VAL A 578 -14.48 -60.52 -50.14
N PHE A 579 -13.97 -59.57 -50.93
CA PHE A 579 -14.65 -59.09 -52.13
C PHE A 579 -14.46 -60.10 -53.27
N ASN A 580 -15.56 -60.69 -53.73
CA ASN A 580 -15.66 -61.38 -55.01
C ASN A 580 -16.34 -60.40 -56.02
N GLY A 581 -15.91 -60.43 -57.30
CA GLY A 581 -16.22 -59.47 -58.38
C GLY A 581 -17.72 -59.17 -58.63
N GLU A 582 -18.11 -58.19 -59.46
CA GLU A 582 -17.86 -58.10 -60.91
C GLU A 582 -18.02 -56.65 -61.44
N ALA A 583 -16.92 -56.04 -61.88
CA ALA A 583 -16.73 -54.92 -62.83
C ALA A 583 -15.44 -54.15 -62.45
N PRO A 584 -14.54 -53.79 -63.40
CA PRO A 584 -13.37 -52.99 -63.07
C PRO A 584 -13.84 -51.58 -62.68
N LYS A 585 -13.64 -51.22 -61.41
CA LYS A 585 -13.94 -49.87 -60.90
C LYS A 585 -12.74 -48.96 -61.12
N THR A 586 -12.95 -47.75 -61.61
CA THR A 586 -11.88 -46.78 -61.84
C THR A 586 -11.69 -45.89 -60.61
N LEU A 587 -10.45 -45.82 -60.10
CA LEU A 587 -10.07 -44.97 -58.98
C LEU A 587 -9.22 -43.80 -59.50
N LEU A 588 -9.63 -42.57 -59.18
CA LEU A 588 -8.81 -41.38 -59.39
C LEU A 588 -7.90 -41.20 -58.17
N LEU A 589 -6.59 -41.31 -58.39
CA LEU A 589 -5.57 -41.14 -57.38
C LEU A 589 -4.97 -39.73 -57.50
N VAL A 590 -5.08 -38.93 -56.44
CA VAL A 590 -4.56 -37.56 -56.40
C VAL A 590 -3.44 -37.46 -55.36
N GLU A 591 -2.21 -37.33 -55.84
CA GLU A 591 -1.00 -37.28 -55.00
C GLU A 591 0.11 -36.54 -55.75
N ASP A 592 0.71 -35.53 -55.12
CA ASP A 592 1.73 -34.68 -55.72
C ASP A 592 3.14 -35.31 -55.68
N HIS A 593 3.41 -36.17 -54.70
CA HIS A 593 4.71 -36.84 -54.59
C HIS A 593 4.76 -38.11 -55.47
N PRO A 594 5.64 -38.17 -56.50
CA PRO A 594 5.61 -39.23 -57.52
C PRO A 594 5.84 -40.63 -56.95
N ASP A 595 6.75 -40.78 -55.98
CA ASP A 595 7.04 -42.08 -55.36
C ASP A 595 5.90 -42.60 -54.49
N VAL A 596 5.21 -41.69 -53.78
CA VAL A 596 4.03 -42.02 -52.98
C VAL A 596 2.88 -42.40 -53.90
N ALA A 597 2.66 -41.63 -54.97
CA ALA A 597 1.65 -41.88 -55.98
C ALA A 597 1.86 -43.27 -56.61
N ALA A 598 3.11 -43.66 -56.87
CA ALA A 598 3.44 -44.98 -57.40
C ALA A 598 3.10 -46.12 -56.43
N VAL A 599 3.35 -45.96 -55.12
CA VAL A 599 3.00 -46.96 -54.09
C VAL A 599 1.47 -47.04 -53.92
N ALA A 600 0.80 -45.91 -53.82
CA ALA A 600 -0.65 -45.83 -53.67
C ALA A 600 -1.38 -46.41 -54.90
N ALA A 601 -0.88 -46.14 -56.11
CA ALA A 601 -1.40 -46.71 -57.35
C ALA A 601 -1.24 -48.23 -57.39
N ASP A 602 -0.09 -48.75 -56.96
CA ASP A 602 0.14 -50.20 -56.87
C ASP A 602 -0.82 -50.86 -55.88
N TYR A 603 -1.03 -50.26 -54.70
CA TYR A 603 -1.99 -50.79 -53.72
C TYR A 603 -3.44 -50.72 -54.22
N ALA A 604 -3.86 -49.61 -54.82
CA ALA A 604 -5.20 -49.46 -55.39
C ALA A 604 -5.45 -50.47 -56.53
N ALA A 605 -4.46 -50.70 -57.40
CA ALA A 605 -4.55 -51.71 -58.45
C ALA A 605 -4.71 -53.14 -57.88
N GLN A 606 -4.00 -53.45 -56.80
CA GLN A 606 -4.12 -54.73 -56.09
C GLN A 606 -5.45 -54.89 -55.33
N CYS A 607 -6.14 -53.79 -55.03
CA CYS A 607 -7.51 -53.79 -54.53
C CYS A 607 -8.55 -53.98 -55.65
N GLY A 608 -8.12 -54.14 -56.91
CA GLY A 608 -8.99 -54.42 -58.05
C GLY A 608 -9.44 -53.18 -58.83
N PHE A 609 -8.82 -52.01 -58.60
CA PHE A 609 -9.18 -50.78 -59.29
C PHE A 609 -8.30 -50.50 -60.52
N SER A 610 -8.88 -49.89 -61.55
CA SER A 610 -8.11 -49.23 -62.61
C SER A 610 -7.73 -47.83 -62.14
N VAL A 611 -6.43 -47.52 -62.02
CA VAL A 611 -5.98 -46.27 -61.41
C VAL A 611 -5.72 -45.20 -62.46
N VAL A 612 -6.36 -44.03 -62.29
CA VAL A 612 -6.10 -42.81 -63.07
C VAL A 612 -5.34 -41.83 -62.17
N PRO A 613 -4.06 -41.52 -62.46
CA PRO A 613 -3.28 -40.61 -61.63
C PRO A 613 -3.55 -39.14 -61.97
N ALA A 614 -3.60 -38.29 -60.93
CA ALA A 614 -3.55 -36.84 -61.00
C ALA A 614 -2.51 -36.34 -59.98
N ASN A 615 -1.71 -35.35 -60.37
CA ASN A 615 -0.60 -34.84 -59.55
C ASN A 615 -0.96 -33.58 -58.75
N CYS A 616 -2.16 -33.04 -58.94
CA CYS A 616 -2.70 -31.94 -58.14
C CYS A 616 -4.23 -31.96 -58.18
N ALA A 617 -4.86 -31.18 -57.31
CA ALA A 617 -6.31 -31.10 -57.24
C ALA A 617 -6.94 -30.51 -58.51
N GLU A 618 -6.29 -29.54 -59.15
CA GLU A 618 -6.77 -28.94 -60.40
C GLU A 618 -6.79 -29.96 -61.55
N ALA A 619 -5.75 -30.80 -61.65
CA ALA A 619 -5.71 -31.89 -62.62
C ALA A 619 -6.79 -32.95 -62.33
N ALA A 620 -7.08 -33.21 -61.06
CA ALA A 620 -8.16 -34.13 -60.66
C ALA A 620 -9.53 -33.60 -61.09
N VAL A 621 -9.80 -32.30 -60.93
CA VAL A 621 -11.04 -31.66 -61.42
C VAL A 621 -11.15 -31.74 -62.94
N GLU A 622 -10.06 -31.53 -63.68
CA GLU A 622 -10.08 -31.70 -65.14
C GLU A 622 -10.40 -33.14 -65.56
N VAL A 623 -9.88 -34.14 -64.84
CA VAL A 623 -10.17 -35.56 -65.10
C VAL A 623 -11.63 -35.86 -64.83
N LEU A 624 -12.18 -35.41 -63.69
CA LEU A 624 -13.59 -35.61 -63.32
C LEU A 624 -14.56 -34.95 -64.30
N ASN A 625 -14.19 -33.79 -64.86
CA ASN A 625 -15.00 -33.11 -65.89
C ASN A 625 -14.97 -33.81 -67.25
N ARG A 626 -13.94 -34.60 -67.55
CA ARG A 626 -13.77 -35.28 -68.85
C ARG A 626 -14.19 -36.75 -68.83
N ARG A 627 -14.26 -37.36 -67.65
CA ARG A 627 -14.51 -38.79 -67.45
C ARG A 627 -15.64 -38.99 -66.45
N GLU A 628 -16.71 -39.63 -66.91
CA GLU A 628 -17.83 -40.02 -66.05
C GLU A 628 -17.66 -41.41 -65.44
N ASP A 629 -16.59 -42.14 -65.81
CA ASP A 629 -16.33 -43.51 -65.37
C ASP A 629 -15.46 -43.62 -64.12
N ILE A 630 -15.40 -42.57 -63.28
CA ILE A 630 -14.64 -42.54 -62.02
C ILE A 630 -15.54 -42.97 -60.85
N ASP A 631 -15.24 -44.12 -60.26
CA ASP A 631 -16.03 -44.73 -59.19
C ASP A 631 -15.62 -44.31 -57.77
N LEU A 632 -14.38 -43.85 -57.58
CA LEU A 632 -13.86 -43.42 -56.27
C LEU A 632 -12.69 -42.45 -56.45
N VAL A 633 -12.58 -41.44 -55.59
CA VAL A 633 -11.40 -40.56 -55.50
C VAL A 633 -10.62 -40.86 -54.24
N PHE A 634 -9.33 -41.14 -54.39
CA PHE A 634 -8.38 -41.23 -53.27
C PHE A 634 -7.40 -40.05 -53.40
N SER A 635 -7.38 -39.16 -52.41
CA SER A 635 -6.64 -37.90 -52.50
C SER A 635 -5.82 -37.61 -51.25
N ASP A 636 -4.60 -37.11 -51.40
CA ASP A 636 -3.83 -36.59 -50.27
C ASP A 636 -4.38 -35.25 -49.77
N ILE A 637 -4.43 -35.05 -48.46
CA ILE A 637 -4.95 -33.80 -47.87
C ILE A 637 -3.98 -32.64 -48.10
N VAL A 638 -2.66 -32.88 -48.00
CA VAL A 638 -1.65 -31.83 -48.02
C VAL A 638 -1.00 -31.80 -49.40
N MET A 639 -1.53 -30.97 -50.30
CA MET A 639 -0.98 -30.75 -51.63
C MET A 639 -0.77 -29.25 -51.89
N PRO A 640 0.21 -28.87 -52.74
CA PRO A 640 0.39 -27.49 -53.20
C PRO A 640 -0.83 -26.98 -53.96
N GLY A 641 -1.21 -25.71 -53.73
CA GLY A 641 -2.40 -25.12 -54.36
C GLY A 641 -3.68 -25.48 -53.62
N MET A 642 -4.66 -26.05 -54.32
CA MET A 642 -5.89 -26.55 -53.71
C MET A 642 -5.62 -27.85 -52.95
N SER A 643 -6.05 -27.91 -51.68
CA SER A 643 -5.86 -29.10 -50.86
C SER A 643 -6.84 -30.22 -51.16
N GLY A 644 -6.48 -31.45 -50.79
CA GLY A 644 -7.37 -32.61 -50.97
C GLY A 644 -8.71 -32.47 -50.26
N LEU A 645 -8.80 -31.75 -49.14
CA LEU A 645 -10.06 -31.47 -48.46
C LEU A 645 -10.93 -30.47 -49.25
N GLU A 646 -10.34 -29.43 -49.84
CA GLU A 646 -11.06 -28.50 -50.71
C GLU A 646 -11.54 -29.20 -51.99
N LEU A 647 -10.69 -30.05 -52.57
CA LEU A 647 -11.08 -30.94 -53.67
C LEU A 647 -12.24 -31.86 -53.28
N ALA A 648 -12.19 -32.49 -52.11
CA ALA A 648 -13.25 -33.38 -51.64
C ALA A 648 -14.59 -32.64 -51.44
N ARG A 649 -14.55 -31.38 -50.97
CA ARG A 649 -15.74 -30.52 -50.90
C ARG A 649 -16.30 -30.22 -52.29
N LEU A 650 -15.44 -29.88 -53.26
CA LEU A 650 -15.84 -29.64 -54.64
C LEU A 650 -16.43 -30.89 -55.31
N ILE A 651 -15.82 -32.06 -55.09
CA ILE A 651 -16.34 -33.35 -55.58
C ILE A 651 -17.72 -33.61 -54.96
N ARG A 652 -17.87 -33.43 -53.66
CA ARG A 652 -19.17 -33.62 -53.00
C ARG A 652 -20.25 -32.64 -53.49
N GLU A 653 -19.87 -31.45 -53.94
CA GLU A 653 -20.78 -30.45 -54.50
C GLU A 653 -21.16 -30.74 -55.96
N HIS A 654 -20.21 -31.16 -56.81
CA HIS A 654 -20.40 -31.29 -58.26
C HIS A 654 -20.57 -32.74 -58.74
N HIS A 655 -20.06 -33.72 -58.00
CA HIS A 655 -20.14 -35.16 -58.26
C HIS A 655 -20.52 -35.92 -56.97
N PRO A 656 -21.72 -35.67 -56.41
CA PRO A 656 -22.11 -36.18 -55.08
C PRO A 656 -22.16 -37.71 -54.99
N GLU A 657 -22.28 -38.42 -56.11
CA GLU A 657 -22.31 -39.88 -56.16
C GLU A 657 -20.92 -40.53 -56.09
N THR A 658 -19.83 -39.74 -56.20
CA THR A 658 -18.45 -40.25 -56.17
C THR A 658 -17.90 -40.22 -54.73
N PRO A 659 -17.62 -41.37 -54.10
CA PRO A 659 -17.02 -41.40 -52.76
C PRO A 659 -15.59 -40.87 -52.77
N VAL A 660 -15.20 -40.20 -51.69
CA VAL A 660 -13.85 -39.65 -51.51
C VAL A 660 -13.20 -40.25 -50.26
N VAL A 661 -12.01 -40.81 -50.43
CA VAL A 661 -11.12 -41.24 -49.34
C VAL A 661 -9.93 -40.30 -49.29
N LEU A 662 -9.68 -39.73 -48.12
CA LEU A 662 -8.59 -38.80 -47.91
C LEU A 662 -7.41 -39.48 -47.23
N ALA A 663 -6.25 -39.50 -47.89
CA ALA A 663 -5.00 -39.84 -47.26
C ALA A 663 -4.48 -38.64 -46.48
N SER A 664 -3.98 -38.85 -45.27
CA SER A 664 -3.45 -37.75 -44.47
C SER A 664 -2.19 -38.14 -43.72
N GLY A 665 -1.19 -37.27 -43.77
CA GLY A 665 -0.25 -37.13 -42.65
C GLY A 665 -0.92 -36.34 -41.51
N TYR A 666 -0.38 -36.42 -40.30
CA TYR A 666 -0.87 -35.69 -39.11
C TYR A 666 -0.92 -34.16 -39.35
N SER A 667 -2.00 -33.64 -39.95
CA SER A 667 -2.26 -32.21 -40.19
C SER A 667 -3.61 -31.74 -39.61
N ASP A 668 -3.77 -30.43 -39.33
CA ASP A 668 -5.01 -29.83 -38.80
C ASP A 668 -6.22 -30.03 -39.74
N ARG A 669 -5.96 -30.19 -41.03
CA ARG A 669 -6.98 -30.43 -42.06
C ARG A 669 -7.63 -31.81 -41.95
N SER A 670 -6.98 -32.76 -41.28
CA SER A 670 -7.50 -34.13 -41.04
C SER A 670 -8.68 -34.14 -40.07
N ALA A 671 -8.66 -33.24 -39.06
CA ALA A 671 -9.75 -33.11 -38.09
C ALA A 671 -11.00 -32.45 -38.72
N SER A 672 -10.81 -31.43 -39.56
CA SER A 672 -11.89 -30.81 -40.35
C SER A 672 -12.54 -31.85 -41.28
N ALA A 673 -11.74 -32.69 -41.94
CA ALA A 673 -12.23 -33.75 -42.81
C ALA A 673 -13.13 -34.77 -42.08
N LEU A 674 -12.72 -35.25 -40.89
CA LEU A 674 -13.52 -36.14 -40.06
C LEU A 674 -14.84 -35.49 -39.61
N SER A 675 -14.79 -34.23 -39.17
CA SER A 675 -15.99 -33.49 -38.74
C SER A 675 -17.00 -33.27 -39.86
N GLU A 676 -16.52 -33.23 -41.11
CA GLU A 676 -17.34 -33.12 -42.31
C GLU A 676 -17.78 -34.49 -42.86
N GLY A 677 -17.47 -35.59 -42.16
CA GLY A 677 -17.92 -36.94 -42.50
C GLY A 677 -17.11 -37.64 -43.60
N PHE A 678 -15.91 -37.15 -43.94
CA PHE A 678 -15.05 -37.85 -44.91
C PHE A 678 -14.31 -39.03 -44.29
N LEU A 679 -14.12 -40.08 -45.08
CA LEU A 679 -13.29 -41.23 -44.73
C LEU A 679 -11.81 -40.86 -44.84
N LEU A 680 -11.06 -41.18 -43.79
CA LEU A 680 -9.66 -40.77 -43.67
C LEU A 680 -8.75 -41.98 -43.45
N LEU A 681 -7.67 -42.04 -44.22
CA LEU A 681 -6.63 -43.05 -44.11
C LEU A 681 -5.30 -42.39 -43.67
N GLN A 682 -4.72 -42.84 -42.57
CA GLN A 682 -3.49 -42.26 -42.04
C GLN A 682 -2.24 -42.77 -42.75
N LYS A 683 -1.36 -41.86 -43.17
CA LYS A 683 -0.01 -42.15 -43.67
C LYS A 683 0.95 -42.41 -42.48
N PRO A 684 1.83 -43.42 -42.54
CA PRO A 684 1.92 -44.45 -43.58
C PRO A 684 0.79 -45.50 -43.43
N TYR A 685 0.19 -45.88 -44.56
CA TYR A 685 -0.85 -46.91 -44.62
C TYR A 685 -0.35 -48.18 -45.31
N THR A 686 -0.89 -49.33 -44.89
CA THR A 686 -0.63 -50.63 -45.52
C THR A 686 -1.67 -50.92 -46.61
N LEU A 687 -1.41 -51.91 -47.45
CA LEU A 687 -2.39 -52.43 -48.41
C LEU A 687 -3.71 -52.84 -47.72
N GLU A 688 -3.63 -53.44 -46.53
CA GLU A 688 -4.81 -53.88 -45.76
C GLU A 688 -5.65 -52.68 -45.30
N ASN A 689 -5.00 -51.65 -44.76
CA ASN A 689 -5.68 -50.43 -44.32
C ASN A 689 -6.33 -49.70 -45.51
N MET A 690 -5.64 -49.63 -46.65
CA MET A 690 -6.21 -49.07 -47.88
C MET A 690 -7.39 -49.90 -48.39
N ARG A 691 -7.28 -51.24 -48.40
CA ARG A 691 -8.37 -52.13 -48.81
C ARG A 691 -9.61 -51.94 -47.94
N ALA A 692 -9.43 -51.85 -46.63
CA ALA A 692 -10.53 -51.61 -45.69
C ALA A 692 -11.19 -50.25 -45.94
N ALA A 693 -10.40 -49.18 -46.08
CA ALA A 693 -10.93 -47.82 -46.32
C ALA A 693 -11.67 -47.71 -47.67
N LEU A 694 -11.13 -48.31 -48.73
CA LEU A 694 -11.77 -48.34 -50.05
C LEU A 694 -13.06 -49.17 -50.04
N ALA A 695 -13.09 -50.30 -49.33
CA ALA A 695 -14.30 -51.11 -49.17
C ALA A 695 -15.38 -50.35 -48.38
N GLN A 696 -15.00 -49.64 -47.32
CA GLN A 696 -15.91 -48.82 -46.52
C GLN A 696 -16.50 -47.66 -47.32
N ALA A 697 -15.69 -46.97 -48.13
CA ALA A 697 -16.13 -45.89 -48.99
C ALA A 697 -17.13 -46.34 -50.06
N GLN A 698 -17.03 -47.60 -50.52
CA GLN A 698 -17.99 -48.16 -51.47
C GLN A 698 -19.31 -48.61 -50.83
N GLN A 699 -19.31 -48.89 -49.52
CA GLN A 699 -20.51 -49.32 -48.79
C GLN A 699 -21.31 -48.14 -48.22
N GLN A 700 -20.70 -46.96 -48.12
CA GLN A 700 -21.35 -45.70 -47.73
C GLN A 700 -21.56 -44.81 -48.97
N PRO A 701 -22.67 -44.93 -49.71
CA PRO A 701 -23.04 -43.89 -50.68
C PRO A 701 -23.24 -42.56 -49.94
N ALA A 702 -22.81 -41.46 -50.55
CA ALA A 702 -22.61 -40.16 -49.93
C ALA A 702 -23.74 -39.77 -48.95
N THR A 703 -23.38 -39.61 -47.67
CA THR A 703 -24.25 -39.03 -46.66
C THR A 703 -24.56 -37.57 -47.02
N ARG A 704 -25.80 -37.28 -47.44
CA ARG A 704 -26.33 -35.91 -47.47
C ARG A 704 -26.16 -35.27 -46.07
N PRO A 705 -25.71 -34.01 -45.96
CA PRO A 705 -25.65 -33.33 -44.68
C PRO A 705 -27.05 -33.23 -44.07
N LYS A 706 -27.18 -33.53 -42.77
CA LYS A 706 -28.36 -33.13 -41.99
C LYS A 706 -28.40 -31.60 -41.99
N SER A 707 -29.53 -31.05 -42.41
CA SER A 707 -29.85 -29.61 -42.38
C SER A 707 -29.75 -29.02 -40.98
#